data_AF-A0A932JCQ5-F1
#
_entry.id   AF-A0A932JCQ5-F1
#
_cell.length_a   1.000
_cell.length_b   1.000
_cell.length_c   1.000
_cell.angle_alpha   90.00
_cell.angle_beta   90.00
_cell.angle_gamma   90.00
#
_symmetry.space_group_name_H-M   'P 1'
#
loop_
_entity.id
_entity.type
_entity.pdbx_description
1 polymer ?
#
loop_
_entity_poly.entity_id
_entity_poly.type
_entity_poly.pdbx_seq_one_letter_code
_entity_poly.pdbx_strand_id
1 'polypeptide(L)'
;MKLRLVALTLTLTLTLTIVAPVFAHAELVQSSPEANAALDRAPAQIEMTFSEALEPSFSEIQVLDSNGVRRDNADSRVDAADPTRLIVSLRSLPDGVYTVVWKVLSAVDGHVTEGAFPFAVGDVDVAALSSAAQASRQVNISIGEVIAKWLLYISATALAGGTLFILLVWKPAYQAVNPRKSDPNQSVWRSLATLSIAFVLVANIVGLLVQAGQAAGTEIALPWDSVVNTVLFTTRFGVLWIARAALALAVVGILPTAKTDRERWIAFGISLLILLTIALGSHAAADPDPFLPVAADWLHLAAASAWVGGLTHFVAGMWSARSLDSKLRTRLTARLIPRFSAVALLSVGVLVLTGLYASVLRIGSFEALNNSFYGRVLIVKLILLLPMLAIGAVNLLGVSPAMKLAAAEDLSGLALADRFRKIITSEITLGVTLFLSVGLLTSVPPARVATAPTGFNASAKADDLAIALNITPNRIGINNFTLTLTAGGQPVNETKDVLLRFTPASGKLPPSEVALTAKGNGQYTVRASNLNLAEQWQAQAVVRREGQFDTFANFNVDLRPATAGQSYPWNRIAGGLLLGAALAYIFAFSGLPGRRTQYIWLGILPGVALALASVAVFYRPAPAEQTGRINPVAANADSVAEGKGYYTTLCVPCHGETGKGDGPVGLTLNPRPADLSLHAVPGVHTDGKLFEWISNGYPGSVMPAFGQALTEEQLWHIVNYMRTLAP
;
A
#
# COMPACT_ATOMS: atom_id res chain seq x y z
N MET A 1 12.43 -25.70 -33.18
CA MET A 1 11.33 -25.92 -32.20
C MET A 1 11.85 -26.41 -30.84
N LYS A 2 12.73 -27.43 -30.78
CA LYS A 2 13.31 -27.95 -29.52
C LYS A 2 14.05 -26.88 -28.68
N LEU A 3 14.93 -26.07 -29.29
CA LEU A 3 15.65 -25.00 -28.59
C LEU A 3 14.74 -23.90 -28.00
N ARG A 4 13.65 -23.56 -28.71
CA ARG A 4 12.66 -22.56 -28.29
C ARG A 4 11.79 -23.06 -27.13
N LEU A 5 11.53 -24.37 -27.07
CA LEU A 5 10.79 -24.99 -25.97
C LEU A 5 11.63 -25.02 -24.69
N VAL A 6 12.91 -25.41 -24.79
CA VAL A 6 13.82 -25.46 -23.64
C VAL A 6 14.02 -24.07 -23.03
N ALA A 7 14.22 -23.04 -23.87
CA ALA A 7 14.30 -21.65 -23.40
C ALA A 7 13.01 -21.21 -22.68
N LEU A 8 11.83 -21.51 -23.25
CA LEU A 8 10.54 -21.18 -22.65
C LEU A 8 10.35 -21.87 -21.28
N THR A 9 10.74 -23.14 -21.15
CA THR A 9 10.64 -23.89 -19.90
C THR A 9 11.60 -23.36 -18.83
N LEU A 10 12.83 -23.02 -19.19
CA LEU A 10 13.79 -22.40 -18.27
C LEU A 10 13.29 -21.03 -17.78
N THR A 11 12.77 -20.19 -18.68
CA THR A 11 12.22 -18.87 -18.32
C THR A 11 10.97 -18.99 -17.44
N LEU A 12 10.08 -19.95 -17.73
CA LEU A 12 8.89 -20.20 -16.92
C LEU A 12 9.24 -20.68 -15.50
N THR A 13 10.28 -21.53 -15.39
CA THR A 13 10.75 -22.05 -14.10
C THR A 13 11.37 -20.93 -13.26
N LEU A 14 12.17 -20.05 -13.86
CA LEU A 14 12.77 -18.88 -13.20
C LEU A 14 11.71 -17.87 -12.71
N THR A 15 10.60 -17.69 -13.44
CA THR A 15 9.51 -16.80 -13.03
C THR A 15 8.63 -17.34 -11.89
N LEU A 16 8.57 -18.66 -11.71
CA LEU A 16 7.70 -19.32 -10.71
C LEU A 16 8.37 -19.49 -9.34
N THR A 17 9.70 -19.34 -9.23
CA THR A 17 10.45 -19.58 -7.99
C THR A 17 10.58 -18.35 -7.06
N ILE A 18 9.92 -17.22 -7.35
CA ILE A 18 10.17 -15.92 -6.67
C ILE A 18 8.89 -15.32 -6.04
N VAL A 19 8.10 -16.15 -5.35
CA VAL A 19 6.92 -15.69 -4.60
C VAL A 19 7.14 -15.94 -3.11
N ALA A 20 7.82 -15.01 -2.45
CA ALA A 20 7.79 -14.88 -1.00
C ALA A 20 6.86 -13.71 -0.62
N PRO A 21 6.05 -13.84 0.45
CA PRO A 21 5.19 -12.76 0.92
C PRO A 21 6.00 -11.64 1.57
N VAL A 22 5.77 -10.38 1.18
CA VAL A 22 6.45 -9.22 1.76
C VAL A 22 5.54 -7.99 1.65
N PHE A 23 5.67 -6.97 2.52
CA PHE A 23 4.93 -5.70 2.43
C PHE A 23 5.53 -4.77 1.35
N ALA A 24 4.96 -3.55 1.18
CA ALA A 24 5.39 -2.53 0.21
C ALA A 24 5.96 -1.30 0.91
N HIS A 25 7.07 -0.77 0.37
CA HIS A 25 7.96 0.28 0.89
C HIS A 25 8.63 -0.07 2.22
N ALA A 26 9.95 0.09 2.25
CA ALA A 26 10.80 -0.17 3.40
C ALA A 26 10.72 1.03 4.33
N GLU A 27 9.63 1.11 5.08
CA GLU A 27 9.46 2.09 6.13
C GLU A 27 10.10 1.57 7.41
N LEU A 28 10.73 2.47 8.16
CA LEU A 28 11.31 2.13 9.46
C LEU A 28 10.19 1.76 10.45
N VAL A 29 10.20 0.53 10.93
CA VAL A 29 9.24 0.01 11.92
C VAL A 29 9.79 0.15 13.34
N GLN A 30 11.07 -0.17 13.52
CA GLN A 30 11.75 -0.17 14.82
C GLN A 30 13.25 0.10 14.66
N SER A 31 13.89 0.73 15.65
CA SER A 31 15.35 0.82 15.74
C SER A 31 15.87 0.50 17.14
N SER A 32 17.14 0.14 17.25
CA SER A 32 17.88 0.01 18.49
C SER A 32 19.29 0.57 18.25
N PRO A 33 19.72 1.62 18.98
CA PRO A 33 18.94 2.42 19.91
C PRO A 33 17.74 3.07 19.22
N GLU A 34 16.72 3.32 20.04
CA GLU A 34 15.51 3.95 19.57
C GLU A 34 15.76 5.42 19.22
N ALA A 35 14.94 5.98 18.34
CA ALA A 35 15.08 7.38 17.98
C ALA A 35 14.95 8.31 19.19
N ASN A 36 15.90 9.22 19.35
CA ASN A 36 16.08 10.14 20.48
C ASN A 36 16.35 9.46 21.83
N ALA A 37 16.76 8.19 21.86
CA ALA A 37 17.16 7.54 23.10
C ALA A 37 18.36 8.27 23.72
N ALA A 38 18.34 8.47 25.04
CA ALA A 38 19.50 8.84 25.83
C ALA A 38 20.02 7.58 26.53
N LEU A 39 21.28 7.23 26.27
CA LEU A 39 21.89 5.98 26.72
C LEU A 39 23.02 6.27 27.71
N ASP A 40 23.03 5.59 28.85
CA ASP A 40 24.15 5.71 29.81
C ASP A 40 25.48 5.25 29.23
N ARG A 41 25.44 4.35 28.23
CA ARG A 41 26.62 3.78 27.56
C ARG A 41 26.39 3.66 26.07
N ALA A 42 27.47 3.81 25.32
CA ALA A 42 27.47 3.63 23.87
C ALA A 42 26.99 2.21 23.48
N PRO A 43 26.05 2.07 22.53
CA PRO A 43 25.69 0.77 22.00
C PRO A 43 26.81 0.22 21.11
N ALA A 44 26.89 -1.10 21.00
CA ALA A 44 27.89 -1.75 20.14
C ALA A 44 27.53 -1.68 18.64
N GLN A 45 26.24 -1.55 18.33
CA GLN A 45 25.71 -1.48 16.97
C GLN A 45 24.40 -0.69 16.94
N ILE A 46 24.04 -0.20 15.75
CA ILE A 46 22.66 0.20 15.44
C ILE A 46 21.99 -0.96 14.70
N GLU A 47 20.76 -1.26 15.07
CA GLU A 47 19.91 -2.25 14.44
C GLU A 47 18.55 -1.62 14.09
N MET A 48 18.06 -1.86 12.89
CA MET A 48 16.82 -1.24 12.37
C MET A 48 15.98 -2.30 11.68
N THR A 49 14.70 -2.37 12.00
CA THR A 49 13.73 -3.27 11.36
C THR A 49 12.78 -2.46 10.49
N PHE A 50 12.57 -2.91 9.26
CA PHE A 50 11.72 -2.27 8.27
C PHE A 50 10.46 -3.09 7.99
N SER A 51 9.49 -2.48 7.32
CA SER A 51 8.23 -3.17 6.96
C SER A 51 8.42 -4.25 5.90
N GLU A 52 9.51 -4.24 5.13
CA GLU A 52 9.78 -5.20 4.05
C GLU A 52 11.27 -5.55 3.92
N ALA A 53 11.53 -6.58 3.11
CA ALA A 53 12.86 -7.07 2.82
C ALA A 53 13.68 -6.01 2.07
N LEU A 54 14.94 -5.86 2.49
CA LEU A 54 15.88 -4.88 1.97
C LEU A 54 16.83 -5.50 0.96
N GLU A 55 17.20 -4.73 -0.06
CA GLU A 55 18.30 -5.09 -0.97
C GLU A 55 19.65 -4.77 -0.29
N PRO A 56 20.47 -5.78 0.04
CA PRO A 56 21.66 -5.58 0.87
C PRO A 56 22.70 -4.66 0.24
N SER A 57 22.80 -4.64 -1.09
CA SER A 57 23.83 -3.88 -1.80
C SER A 57 23.57 -2.36 -1.82
N PHE A 58 22.35 -1.93 -1.48
CA PHE A 58 21.89 -0.54 -1.60
C PHE A 58 21.25 0.00 -0.32
N SER A 59 21.39 -0.73 0.79
CA SER A 59 20.83 -0.35 2.08
C SER A 59 21.96 -0.05 3.06
N GLU A 60 22.00 1.18 3.58
CA GLU A 60 23.08 1.67 4.44
C GLU A 60 22.53 2.47 5.64
N ILE A 61 23.19 2.30 6.78
CA ILE A 61 23.11 3.16 7.96
C ILE A 61 24.44 3.92 8.10
N GLN A 62 24.35 5.22 8.35
CA GLN A 62 25.47 6.07 8.73
C GLN A 62 25.18 6.69 10.09
N VAL A 63 26.18 6.73 10.96
CA VAL A 63 26.08 7.34 12.29
C VAL A 63 27.05 8.50 12.36
N LEU A 64 26.51 9.70 12.52
CA LEU A 64 27.25 10.95 12.50
C LEU A 64 27.30 11.56 13.90
N ASP A 65 28.42 12.17 14.28
CA ASP A 65 28.48 13.02 15.49
C ASP A 65 27.92 14.43 15.22
N SER A 66 27.90 15.28 16.25
CA SER A 66 27.42 16.67 16.17
C SER A 66 28.20 17.56 15.19
N ASN A 67 29.40 17.16 14.75
CA ASN A 67 30.19 17.86 13.73
C ASN A 67 29.98 17.27 12.33
N GLY A 68 29.07 16.30 12.18
CA GLY A 68 28.81 15.59 10.92
C GLY A 68 29.87 14.54 10.57
N VAL A 69 30.74 14.16 11.51
CA VAL A 69 31.79 13.15 11.27
C VAL A 69 31.22 11.76 11.52
N ARG A 70 31.48 10.83 10.60
CA ARG A 70 31.03 9.44 10.69
C ARG A 70 31.72 8.67 11.83
N ARG A 71 30.94 7.96 12.65
CA ARG A 71 31.36 7.24 13.87
C ARG A 71 31.00 5.76 13.89
N ASP A 72 30.43 5.24 12.81
CA ASP A 72 30.27 3.80 12.59
C ASP A 72 31.48 3.16 11.85
N ASN A 73 31.45 1.83 11.70
CA ASN A 73 32.49 1.06 11.02
C ASN A 73 32.28 0.92 9.51
N ALA A 74 31.24 1.55 8.94
CA ALA A 74 30.86 1.46 7.54
C ALA A 74 30.63 0.02 7.04
N ASP A 75 30.08 -0.83 7.92
CA ASP A 75 29.81 -2.25 7.72
C ASP A 75 28.31 -2.58 7.76
N SER A 76 27.49 -1.65 7.23
CA SER A 76 26.04 -1.85 7.11
C SER A 76 25.75 -3.16 6.38
N ARG A 77 24.89 -3.99 6.98
CA ARG A 77 24.50 -5.29 6.43
C ARG A 77 23.05 -5.61 6.76
N VAL A 78 22.38 -6.24 5.82
CA VAL A 78 21.07 -6.86 6.06
C VAL A 78 21.29 -8.20 6.76
N ASP A 79 20.47 -8.49 7.77
CA ASP A 79 20.54 -9.76 8.50
C ASP A 79 20.18 -10.93 7.57
N ALA A 80 21.01 -11.98 7.57
CA ALA A 80 20.79 -13.17 6.75
C ALA A 80 19.59 -14.00 7.24
N ALA A 81 19.23 -13.90 8.53
CA ALA A 81 18.10 -14.60 9.12
C ALA A 81 16.78 -13.83 8.96
N ASP A 82 16.85 -12.49 8.86
CA ASP A 82 15.71 -11.61 8.69
C ASP A 82 16.02 -10.50 7.68
N PRO A 83 15.56 -10.62 6.42
CA PRO A 83 15.89 -9.66 5.38
C PRO A 83 15.25 -8.28 5.60
N THR A 84 14.37 -8.10 6.61
CA THR A 84 13.79 -6.81 6.99
C THR A 84 14.67 -6.01 7.95
N ARG A 85 15.77 -6.60 8.42
CA ARG A 85 16.62 -6.05 9.48
C ARG A 85 17.97 -5.58 8.92
N LEU A 86 18.34 -4.34 9.23
CA LEU A 86 19.59 -3.68 8.83
C LEU A 86 20.44 -3.36 10.06
N ILE A 87 21.72 -3.68 10.03
CA ILE A 87 22.64 -3.58 11.17
C ILE A 87 23.92 -2.86 10.74
N VAL A 88 24.43 -1.94 11.55
CA VAL A 88 25.79 -1.35 11.40
C VAL A 88 26.50 -1.37 12.74
N SER A 89 27.78 -1.74 12.76
CA SER A 89 28.56 -1.74 14.01
C SER A 89 29.17 -0.36 14.28
N LEU A 90 29.31 -0.04 15.56
CA LEU A 90 29.78 1.25 16.02
C LEU A 90 31.24 1.17 16.46
N ARG A 91 31.96 2.29 16.33
CA ARG A 91 33.21 2.51 17.06
C ARG A 91 32.86 2.84 18.51
N SER A 92 33.86 2.89 19.39
CA SER A 92 33.67 3.49 20.72
C SER A 92 33.16 4.91 20.56
N LEU A 93 31.95 5.18 21.04
CA LEU A 93 31.32 6.50 21.01
C LEU A 93 31.58 7.22 22.34
N PRO A 94 32.25 8.39 22.35
CA PRO A 94 32.27 9.27 23.51
C PRO A 94 30.87 9.77 23.88
N ASP A 95 30.75 10.38 25.05
CA ASP A 95 29.52 11.07 25.44
C ASP A 95 29.21 12.21 24.45
N GLY A 96 27.95 12.30 24.02
CA GLY A 96 27.53 13.26 23.00
C GLY A 96 26.22 12.89 22.28
N VAL A 97 25.79 13.79 21.39
CA VAL A 97 24.66 13.56 20.47
C VAL A 97 25.16 12.99 19.15
N TYR A 98 24.47 11.96 18.68
CA TYR A 98 24.71 11.28 17.42
C TYR A 98 23.45 11.31 16.55
N THR A 99 23.61 11.26 15.23
CA THR A 99 22.52 11.16 14.27
C THR A 99 22.69 9.91 13.44
N VAL A 100 21.70 9.02 13.50
CA VAL A 100 21.54 7.90 12.58
C VAL A 100 20.87 8.43 11.32
N VAL A 101 21.53 8.25 10.17
CA VAL A 101 20.99 8.51 8.84
C VAL A 101 20.91 7.17 8.12
N TRP A 102 19.80 6.90 7.47
CA TRP A 102 19.60 5.66 6.74
C TRP A 102 19.06 5.93 5.34
N LYS A 103 19.47 5.07 4.41
CA LYS A 103 18.94 4.97 3.05
C LYS A 103 18.80 3.50 2.75
N VAL A 104 17.60 3.05 2.39
CA VAL A 104 17.35 1.65 2.08
C VAL A 104 16.63 1.50 0.75
N LEU A 105 16.88 0.38 0.08
CA LEU A 105 16.21 0.00 -1.17
C LEU A 105 15.36 -1.23 -0.89
N SER A 106 14.08 -1.17 -1.24
CA SER A 106 13.20 -2.34 -1.24
C SER A 106 13.73 -3.44 -2.15
N ALA A 107 13.86 -4.67 -1.63
CA ALA A 107 14.10 -5.85 -2.47
C ALA A 107 12.87 -6.26 -3.29
N VAL A 108 11.71 -5.66 -3.03
CA VAL A 108 10.41 -6.10 -3.53
C VAL A 108 9.90 -5.20 -4.64
N ASP A 109 9.68 -3.92 -4.32
CA ASP A 109 9.10 -2.93 -5.24
C ASP A 109 10.15 -2.00 -5.85
N GLY A 110 11.40 -2.05 -5.36
CA GLY A 110 12.53 -1.27 -5.85
C GLY A 110 12.50 0.20 -5.42
N HIS A 111 11.62 0.64 -4.52
CA HIS A 111 11.66 2.03 -4.09
C HIS A 111 12.75 2.27 -3.04
N VAL A 112 13.35 3.46 -3.12
CA VAL A 112 14.31 3.95 -2.13
C VAL A 112 13.57 4.77 -1.09
N THR A 113 13.81 4.48 0.17
CA THR A 113 13.36 5.27 1.32
C THR A 113 14.58 5.78 2.08
N GLU A 114 14.46 6.96 2.68
CA GLU A 114 15.53 7.60 3.45
C GLU A 114 14.98 8.29 4.69
N GLY A 115 15.80 8.37 5.73
CA GLY A 115 15.42 9.05 6.97
C GLY A 115 16.60 9.29 7.89
N ALA A 116 16.33 10.02 8.98
CA ALA A 116 17.33 10.27 10.01
C ALA A 116 16.66 10.46 11.38
N PHE A 117 17.37 10.08 12.44
CA PHE A 117 16.98 10.36 13.81
C PHE A 117 18.21 10.52 14.72
N PRO A 118 18.15 11.37 15.75
CA PRO A 118 19.25 11.51 16.69
C PRO A 118 19.17 10.49 17.84
N PHE A 119 20.26 10.27 18.58
CA PHE A 119 20.30 9.63 19.91
C PHE A 119 21.46 10.23 20.71
N ALA A 120 21.45 10.07 22.03
CA ALA A 120 22.49 10.58 22.93
C ALA A 120 23.18 9.43 23.68
N VAL A 121 24.46 9.63 23.99
CA VAL A 121 25.26 8.77 24.88
C VAL A 121 25.82 9.63 26.01
N GLY A 122 25.72 9.17 27.25
CA GLY A 122 26.17 9.89 28.44
C GLY A 122 25.20 10.97 28.90
N ASP A 123 25.70 11.87 29.76
CA ASP A 123 24.91 12.91 30.42
C ASP A 123 24.76 14.14 29.50
N VAL A 124 23.85 14.04 28.54
CA VAL A 124 23.62 15.06 27.50
C VAL A 124 22.16 15.52 27.51
N ASP A 125 21.96 16.84 27.44
CA ASP A 125 20.63 17.45 27.45
C ASP A 125 19.77 16.99 26.26
N VAL A 126 18.68 16.28 26.57
CA VAL A 126 17.71 15.72 25.63
C VAL A 126 17.05 16.80 24.77
N ALA A 127 16.98 18.06 25.24
CA ALA A 127 16.45 19.19 24.48
C ALA A 127 17.30 19.52 23.23
N ALA A 128 18.58 19.17 23.19
CA ALA A 128 19.44 19.34 22.02
C ALA A 128 19.06 18.39 20.86
N LEU A 129 18.51 17.22 21.16
CA LEU A 129 18.10 16.20 20.17
C LEU A 129 16.97 16.72 19.27
N SER A 130 16.04 17.50 19.81
CA SER A 130 14.90 18.10 19.09
C SER A 130 15.31 19.04 17.94
N SER A 131 16.48 19.67 18.04
CA SER A 131 16.96 20.64 17.04
C SER A 131 17.65 19.98 15.84
N ALA A 132 18.31 18.83 16.05
CA ALA A 132 19.02 18.09 15.00
C ALA A 132 18.07 17.33 14.05
N ALA A 133 16.86 16.99 14.50
CA ALA A 133 15.87 16.26 13.72
C ALA A 133 15.21 17.11 12.60
N GLN A 134 15.61 18.36 12.34
CA GLN A 134 14.89 19.25 11.42
C GLN A 134 15.04 18.93 9.91
N ALA A 135 15.88 17.97 9.52
CA ALA A 135 16.15 17.65 8.12
C ALA A 135 15.58 16.29 7.69
N SER A 136 14.35 16.25 7.16
CA SER A 136 13.89 15.13 6.32
C SER A 136 13.11 15.64 5.12
N ARG A 137 13.52 15.17 3.93
CA ARG A 137 13.18 15.68 2.58
C ARG A 137 11.80 15.24 2.07
N GLN A 138 11.32 15.98 1.08
CA GLN A 138 10.15 15.68 0.24
C GLN A 138 10.35 14.40 -0.56
N VAL A 139 9.30 13.57 -0.68
CA VAL A 139 9.21 12.49 -1.67
C VAL A 139 9.35 13.11 -3.07
N ASN A 140 10.49 12.91 -3.71
CA ASN A 140 10.73 13.36 -5.08
C ASN A 140 10.19 12.31 -6.06
N ILE A 141 9.19 12.69 -6.85
CA ILE A 141 8.64 11.84 -7.91
C ILE A 141 9.67 11.78 -9.04
N SER A 142 10.16 10.58 -9.36
CA SER A 142 11.05 10.36 -10.51
C SER A 142 10.28 10.41 -11.83
N ILE A 143 10.60 11.40 -12.66
CA ILE A 143 10.00 11.56 -13.99
C ILE A 143 10.45 10.42 -14.91
N GLY A 144 11.71 10.02 -14.82
CA GLY A 144 12.27 8.90 -15.57
C GLY A 144 11.52 7.61 -15.32
N GLU A 145 11.16 7.35 -14.07
CA GLU A 145 10.41 6.16 -13.68
C GLU A 145 8.98 6.16 -14.23
N VAL A 146 8.28 7.30 -14.12
CA VAL A 146 6.93 7.47 -14.67
C VAL A 146 6.93 7.23 -16.18
N ILE A 147 7.91 7.78 -16.90
CA ILE A 147 8.04 7.59 -18.35
C ILE A 147 8.37 6.13 -18.70
N ALA A 148 9.30 5.50 -17.97
CA ALA A 148 9.68 4.11 -18.19
C ALA A 148 8.49 3.17 -17.98
N LYS A 149 7.74 3.33 -16.89
CA LYS A 149 6.53 2.56 -16.58
C LYS A 149 5.42 2.84 -17.61
N TRP A 150 5.18 4.10 -17.97
CA TRP A 150 4.22 4.46 -19.02
C TRP A 150 4.52 3.77 -20.34
N LEU A 151 5.78 3.85 -20.81
CA LEU A 151 6.20 3.23 -22.06
C LEU A 151 6.12 1.70 -22.00
N LEU A 152 6.47 1.10 -20.85
CA LEU A 152 6.37 -0.34 -20.65
C LEU A 152 4.92 -0.82 -20.70
N TYR A 153 4.02 -0.16 -19.95
CA TYR A 153 2.61 -0.55 -19.92
C TYR A 153 1.95 -0.42 -21.28
N ILE A 154 2.14 0.70 -21.99
CA ILE A 154 1.48 0.91 -23.28
C ILE A 154 1.99 -0.06 -24.36
N SER A 155 3.29 -0.34 -24.39
CA SER A 155 3.90 -1.23 -25.37
C SER A 155 3.57 -2.70 -25.12
N ALA A 156 3.59 -3.16 -23.87
CA ALA A 156 3.19 -4.51 -23.48
C ALA A 156 1.68 -4.75 -23.73
N THR A 157 0.86 -3.75 -23.42
CA THR A 157 -0.60 -3.75 -23.68
C THR A 157 -0.89 -3.86 -25.17
N ALA A 158 -0.20 -3.08 -26.01
CA ALA A 158 -0.34 -3.15 -27.46
C ALA A 158 0.08 -4.52 -28.01
N LEU A 159 1.17 -5.12 -27.50
CA LEU A 159 1.65 -6.42 -27.94
C LEU A 159 0.67 -7.56 -27.63
N ALA A 160 0.29 -7.70 -26.36
CA ALA A 160 -0.62 -8.76 -25.91
C ALA A 160 -2.03 -8.56 -26.49
N GLY A 161 -2.56 -7.34 -26.39
CA GLY A 161 -3.88 -6.96 -26.89
C GLY A 161 -4.02 -7.07 -28.39
N GLY A 162 -2.99 -6.63 -29.13
CA GLY A 162 -2.97 -6.71 -30.58
C GLY A 162 -2.97 -8.13 -31.11
N THR A 163 -2.17 -9.00 -30.51
CA THR A 163 -2.12 -10.42 -30.87
C THR A 163 -3.49 -11.08 -30.65
N LEU A 164 -4.12 -10.80 -29.50
CA LEU A 164 -5.47 -11.31 -29.17
C LEU A 164 -6.54 -10.75 -30.12
N PHE A 165 -6.49 -9.45 -30.42
CA PHE A 165 -7.40 -8.79 -31.37
C PHE A 165 -7.32 -9.43 -32.76
N ILE A 166 -6.12 -9.70 -33.26
CA ILE A 166 -5.93 -10.33 -34.56
C ILE A 166 -6.58 -11.73 -34.59
N LEU A 167 -6.39 -12.52 -33.53
CA LEU A 167 -6.89 -13.89 -33.41
C LEU A 167 -8.42 -13.96 -33.25
N LEU A 168 -8.99 -13.16 -32.35
CA LEU A 168 -10.40 -13.27 -31.96
C LEU A 168 -11.34 -12.34 -32.74
N VAL A 169 -10.83 -11.22 -33.25
CA VAL A 169 -11.66 -10.17 -33.84
C VAL A 169 -11.37 -10.02 -35.34
N TRP A 170 -10.14 -9.67 -35.71
CA TRP A 170 -9.81 -9.29 -37.09
C TRP A 170 -9.94 -10.46 -38.05
N LYS A 171 -9.17 -11.53 -37.82
CA LYS A 171 -9.08 -12.67 -38.74
C LYS A 171 -10.46 -13.32 -38.99
N PRO A 172 -11.26 -13.67 -37.95
CA PRO A 172 -12.58 -14.25 -38.17
C PRO A 172 -13.55 -13.31 -38.91
N ALA A 173 -13.48 -12.00 -38.66
CA ALA A 173 -14.33 -11.03 -39.34
C ALA A 173 -13.95 -10.87 -40.82
N TYR A 174 -12.65 -10.76 -41.11
CA TYR A 174 -12.12 -10.61 -42.47
C TYR A 174 -12.40 -11.84 -43.33
N GLN A 175 -12.09 -13.04 -42.82
CA GLN A 175 -12.33 -14.29 -43.54
C GLN A 175 -13.82 -14.50 -43.85
N ALA A 176 -14.72 -14.06 -42.98
CA ALA A 176 -16.15 -14.16 -43.22
C ALA A 176 -16.64 -13.26 -44.37
N VAL A 177 -16.00 -12.10 -44.62
CA VAL A 177 -16.38 -11.20 -45.72
C VAL A 177 -15.59 -11.45 -47.00
N ASN A 178 -14.40 -12.05 -46.89
CA ASN A 178 -13.49 -12.24 -48.02
C ASN A 178 -12.67 -13.54 -47.87
N PRO A 179 -13.30 -14.73 -47.97
CA PRO A 179 -12.68 -16.01 -47.60
C PRO A 179 -11.52 -16.46 -48.50
N ARG A 180 -11.43 -15.93 -49.73
CA ARG A 180 -10.45 -16.35 -50.74
C ARG A 180 -9.20 -15.46 -50.83
N LYS A 181 -9.14 -14.34 -50.09
CA LYS A 181 -7.99 -13.43 -50.12
C LYS A 181 -7.21 -13.46 -48.81
N SER A 182 -5.90 -13.28 -48.92
CA SER A 182 -5.03 -13.06 -47.76
C SER A 182 -5.36 -11.73 -47.08
N ASP A 183 -5.11 -11.67 -45.76
CA ASP A 183 -5.27 -10.46 -44.97
C ASP A 183 -4.39 -9.31 -45.53
N PRO A 184 -4.98 -8.18 -45.97
CA PRO A 184 -4.23 -7.06 -46.54
C PRO A 184 -3.35 -6.35 -45.50
N ASN A 185 -3.63 -6.55 -44.21
CA ASN A 185 -2.98 -5.82 -43.13
C ASN A 185 -1.78 -6.58 -42.54
N GLN A 186 -1.31 -7.65 -43.19
CA GLN A 186 -0.22 -8.47 -42.67
C GLN A 186 1.07 -7.66 -42.44
N SER A 187 1.41 -6.71 -43.31
CA SER A 187 2.57 -5.82 -43.13
C SER A 187 2.39 -4.91 -41.91
N VAL A 188 1.20 -4.34 -41.74
CA VAL A 188 0.86 -3.47 -40.60
C VAL A 188 0.93 -4.23 -39.28
N TRP A 189 0.40 -5.46 -39.23
CA TRP A 189 0.50 -6.31 -38.04
C TRP A 189 1.93 -6.66 -37.66
N ARG A 190 2.79 -6.92 -38.66
CA ARG A 190 4.21 -7.15 -38.42
C ARG A 190 4.89 -5.89 -37.89
N SER A 191 4.64 -4.73 -38.50
CA SER A 191 5.25 -3.47 -38.06
C SER A 191 4.82 -3.09 -36.65
N LEU A 192 3.53 -3.22 -36.31
CA LEU A 192 3.04 -2.95 -34.96
C LEU A 192 3.62 -3.92 -33.93
N ALA A 193 3.67 -5.22 -34.25
CA ALA A 193 4.32 -6.19 -33.36
C ALA A 193 5.79 -5.86 -33.12
N THR A 194 6.56 -5.61 -34.18
CA THR A 194 7.98 -5.23 -34.06
C THR A 194 8.15 -3.94 -33.26
N LEU A 195 7.32 -2.93 -33.50
CA LEU A 195 7.38 -1.66 -32.79
C LEU A 195 7.04 -1.82 -31.30
N SER A 196 5.99 -2.58 -30.97
CA SER A 196 5.63 -2.87 -29.59
C SER A 196 6.75 -3.62 -28.86
N ILE A 197 7.38 -4.59 -29.51
CA ILE A 197 8.50 -5.33 -28.88
C ILE A 197 9.73 -4.43 -28.71
N ALA A 198 10.06 -3.61 -29.70
CA ALA A 198 11.15 -2.64 -29.60
C ALA A 198 10.92 -1.67 -28.43
N PHE A 199 9.70 -1.14 -28.28
CA PHE A 199 9.37 -0.27 -27.14
C PHE A 199 9.34 -0.99 -25.80
N VAL A 200 8.93 -2.27 -25.74
CA VAL A 200 9.08 -3.07 -24.50
C VAL A 200 10.55 -3.16 -24.11
N LEU A 201 11.45 -3.47 -25.07
CA LEU A 201 12.89 -3.58 -24.80
C LEU A 201 13.51 -2.24 -24.38
N VAL A 202 13.17 -1.14 -25.08
CA VAL A 202 13.61 0.21 -24.72
C VAL A 202 13.11 0.59 -23.32
N ALA A 203 11.83 0.37 -23.03
CA ALA A 203 11.27 0.64 -21.70
C ALA A 203 11.94 -0.20 -20.61
N ASN A 204 12.29 -1.46 -20.91
CA ASN A 204 13.04 -2.31 -19.99
C ASN A 204 14.41 -1.70 -19.70
N ILE A 205 15.19 -1.31 -20.73
CA ILE A 205 16.51 -0.70 -20.57
C ILE A 205 16.42 0.60 -19.76
N VAL A 206 15.52 1.51 -20.14
CA VAL A 206 15.33 2.78 -19.41
C VAL A 206 14.93 2.51 -17.96
N GLY A 207 14.01 1.57 -17.71
CA GLY A 207 13.60 1.18 -16.37
C GLY A 207 14.76 0.66 -15.52
N LEU A 208 15.68 -0.14 -16.08
CA LEU A 208 16.89 -0.58 -15.38
C LEU A 208 17.81 0.58 -15.02
N LEU A 209 18.04 1.51 -15.94
CA LEU A 209 18.92 2.66 -15.71
C LEU A 209 18.32 3.62 -14.67
N VAL A 210 17.01 3.83 -14.69
CA VAL A 210 16.31 4.63 -13.66
C VAL A 210 16.39 3.93 -12.31
N GLN A 211 16.10 2.63 -12.26
CA GLN A 211 16.18 1.84 -11.02
C GLN A 211 17.59 1.88 -10.40
N ALA A 212 18.61 1.72 -11.23
CA ALA A 212 20.02 1.86 -10.85
C ALA A 212 20.37 3.29 -10.42
N GLY A 213 19.84 4.29 -11.11
CA GLY A 213 20.00 5.70 -10.74
C GLY A 213 19.45 5.98 -9.35
N GLN A 214 18.20 5.59 -9.11
CA GLN A 214 17.54 5.79 -7.81
C GLN A 214 18.31 5.09 -6.68
N ALA A 215 18.76 3.85 -6.91
CA ALA A 215 19.62 3.12 -5.97
C ALA A 215 20.92 3.89 -5.68
N ALA A 216 21.53 4.52 -6.69
CA ALA A 216 22.70 5.38 -6.54
C ALA A 216 22.41 6.79 -5.99
N GLY A 217 21.15 7.19 -5.85
CA GLY A 217 20.76 8.55 -5.43
C GLY A 217 20.73 9.58 -6.57
N THR A 218 20.67 9.14 -7.83
CA THR A 218 20.46 9.96 -9.03
C THR A 218 19.12 9.64 -9.70
N GLU A 219 18.70 10.42 -10.70
CA GLU A 219 17.48 10.12 -11.46
C GLU A 219 17.67 8.94 -12.43
N ILE A 220 18.89 8.80 -12.96
CA ILE A 220 19.24 7.77 -13.95
C ILE A 220 20.74 7.48 -13.85
N ALA A 221 21.11 6.20 -13.91
CA ALA A 221 22.50 5.75 -13.97
C ALA A 221 23.02 5.72 -15.41
N LEU A 222 24.34 5.86 -15.59
CA LEU A 222 24.98 5.60 -16.86
C LEU A 222 25.09 4.08 -17.08
N PRO A 223 24.98 3.57 -18.33
CA PRO A 223 24.94 2.12 -18.58
C PRO A 223 26.17 1.34 -18.12
N TRP A 224 27.32 2.00 -17.96
CA TRP A 224 28.59 1.41 -17.53
C TRP A 224 28.87 1.57 -16.03
N ASP A 225 27.97 2.20 -15.28
CA ASP A 225 28.11 2.32 -13.83
C ASP A 225 28.03 0.93 -13.19
N SER A 226 28.91 0.65 -12.22
CA SER A 226 28.93 -0.65 -11.51
C SER A 226 27.60 -0.96 -10.83
N VAL A 227 26.87 0.08 -10.41
CA VAL A 227 25.52 -0.01 -9.83
C VAL A 227 24.53 -0.70 -10.78
N VAL A 228 24.67 -0.50 -12.10
CA VAL A 228 23.80 -1.18 -13.08
C VAL A 228 24.02 -2.68 -13.06
N ASN A 229 25.28 -3.14 -12.96
CA ASN A 229 25.59 -4.57 -12.85
C ASN A 229 25.03 -5.17 -11.56
N THR A 230 25.16 -4.46 -10.44
CA THR A 230 24.58 -4.88 -9.16
C THR A 230 23.05 -5.00 -9.29
N VAL A 231 22.36 -3.95 -9.74
CA VAL A 231 20.90 -4.01 -9.96
C VAL A 231 20.51 -5.16 -10.88
N LEU A 232 21.23 -5.36 -11.98
CA LEU A 232 20.88 -6.37 -12.99
C LEU A 232 21.07 -7.81 -12.50
N PHE A 233 22.12 -8.10 -11.73
CA PHE A 233 22.52 -9.48 -11.42
C PHE A 233 22.31 -9.90 -9.96
N THR A 234 22.20 -8.96 -9.02
CA THR A 234 22.05 -9.28 -7.59
C THR A 234 20.64 -9.07 -7.07
N THR A 235 19.82 -8.27 -7.77
CA THR A 235 18.50 -7.89 -7.28
C THR A 235 17.38 -8.70 -7.93
N ARG A 236 16.26 -8.83 -7.21
CA ARG A 236 15.01 -9.40 -7.75
C ARG A 236 14.52 -8.66 -8.98
N PHE A 237 14.64 -7.33 -8.99
CA PHE A 237 14.27 -6.49 -10.14
C PHE A 237 15.06 -6.88 -11.39
N GLY A 238 16.37 -7.09 -11.25
CA GLY A 238 17.25 -7.55 -12.33
C GLY A 238 16.83 -8.90 -12.90
N VAL A 239 16.44 -9.86 -12.05
CA VAL A 239 15.93 -11.16 -12.50
C VAL A 239 14.63 -11.02 -13.31
N LEU A 240 13.67 -10.23 -12.82
CA LEU A 240 12.42 -9.96 -13.55
C LEU A 240 12.68 -9.22 -14.86
N TRP A 241 13.65 -8.30 -14.88
CA TRP A 241 14.10 -7.61 -16.07
C TRP A 241 14.66 -8.58 -17.12
N ILE A 242 15.55 -9.50 -16.72
CA ILE A 242 16.18 -10.49 -17.61
C ILE A 242 15.11 -11.42 -18.18
N ALA A 243 14.21 -11.92 -17.32
CA ALA A 243 13.09 -12.75 -17.74
C ALA A 243 12.23 -12.02 -18.78
N ARG A 244 11.87 -10.75 -18.54
CA ARG A 244 11.09 -9.93 -19.46
C ARG A 244 11.79 -9.70 -20.79
N ALA A 245 13.10 -9.41 -20.77
CA ALA A 245 13.90 -9.23 -21.98
C ALA A 245 13.96 -10.52 -22.82
N ALA A 246 14.19 -11.67 -22.16
CA ALA A 246 14.21 -12.97 -22.81
C ALA A 246 12.85 -13.32 -23.45
N LEU A 247 11.74 -13.07 -22.73
CA LEU A 247 10.39 -13.27 -23.26
C LEU A 247 10.12 -12.34 -24.45
N ALA A 248 10.48 -11.06 -24.37
CA ALA A 248 10.32 -10.11 -25.47
C ALA A 248 11.10 -10.55 -26.72
N LEU A 249 12.36 -10.98 -26.57
CA LEU A 249 13.17 -11.54 -27.65
C LEU A 249 12.57 -12.83 -28.24
N ALA A 250 11.97 -13.68 -27.41
CA ALA A 250 11.25 -14.87 -27.88
C ALA A 250 10.06 -14.49 -28.78
N VAL A 251 9.33 -13.42 -28.45
CA VAL A 251 8.24 -12.91 -29.30
C VAL A 251 8.78 -12.35 -30.63
N VAL A 252 9.94 -11.66 -30.65
CA VAL A 252 10.60 -11.20 -31.90
C VAL A 252 10.82 -12.36 -32.87
N GLY A 253 11.26 -13.52 -32.36
CA GLY A 253 11.55 -14.70 -33.17
C GLY A 253 10.32 -15.46 -33.69
N ILE A 254 9.11 -15.10 -33.24
CA ILE A 254 7.85 -15.81 -33.55
C ILE A 254 6.87 -14.90 -34.27
N LEU A 255 6.44 -13.79 -33.65
CA LEU A 255 5.24 -13.06 -34.06
C LEU A 255 5.36 -12.37 -35.44
N PRO A 256 6.48 -11.69 -35.80
CA PRO A 256 6.63 -11.09 -37.13
C PRO A 256 6.64 -12.11 -38.28
N THR A 257 7.05 -13.35 -38.00
CA THR A 257 7.18 -14.41 -39.00
C THR A 257 6.08 -15.47 -38.93
N ALA A 258 5.14 -15.34 -37.97
CA ALA A 258 4.10 -16.33 -37.71
C ALA A 258 3.22 -16.56 -38.96
N LYS A 259 3.20 -17.82 -39.42
CA LYS A 259 2.40 -18.30 -40.55
C LYS A 259 1.12 -19.00 -40.09
N THR A 260 1.11 -19.51 -38.85
CA THR A 260 0.01 -20.31 -38.30
C THR A 260 -0.63 -19.66 -37.08
N ASP A 261 -1.88 -20.05 -36.78
CA ASP A 261 -2.56 -19.58 -35.55
C ASP A 261 -1.91 -20.15 -34.30
N ARG A 262 -1.34 -21.35 -34.37
CA ARG A 262 -0.60 -21.95 -33.26
C ARG A 262 0.57 -21.06 -32.83
N GLU A 263 1.35 -20.54 -33.77
CA GLU A 263 2.46 -19.62 -33.47
C GLU A 263 1.98 -18.31 -32.84
N ARG A 264 0.83 -17.80 -33.29
CA ARG A 264 0.22 -16.58 -32.73
C ARG A 264 -0.33 -16.81 -31.32
N TRP A 265 -0.95 -17.95 -31.04
CA TRP A 265 -1.38 -18.34 -29.70
C TRP A 265 -0.20 -18.52 -28.74
N ILE A 266 0.91 -19.10 -29.21
CA ILE A 266 2.15 -19.19 -28.43
C ILE A 266 2.69 -17.79 -28.14
N ALA A 267 2.77 -16.91 -29.15
CA ALA A 267 3.21 -15.54 -28.95
C ALA A 267 2.31 -14.77 -27.95
N PHE A 268 0.99 -14.97 -28.02
CA PHE A 268 0.05 -14.41 -27.05
C PHE A 268 0.33 -14.91 -25.63
N GLY A 269 0.51 -16.22 -25.44
CA GLY A 269 0.88 -16.81 -24.14
C GLY A 269 2.19 -16.22 -23.58
N ILE A 270 3.22 -16.06 -24.41
CA ILE A 270 4.48 -15.41 -24.02
C ILE A 270 4.24 -13.94 -23.65
N SER A 271 3.35 -13.24 -24.37
CA SER A 271 3.01 -11.85 -24.08
C SER A 271 2.27 -11.72 -22.75
N LEU A 272 1.47 -12.71 -22.34
CA LEU A 272 0.89 -12.76 -21.01
C LEU A 272 1.94 -12.99 -19.91
N LEU A 273 2.99 -13.78 -20.18
CA LEU A 273 4.12 -13.92 -19.25
C LEU A 273 4.91 -12.62 -19.09
N ILE A 274 5.04 -11.82 -20.14
CA ILE A 274 5.60 -10.45 -20.04
C ILE A 274 4.77 -9.62 -19.05
N LEU A 275 3.44 -9.64 -19.16
CA LEU A 275 2.56 -8.93 -18.21
C LEU A 275 2.71 -9.48 -16.78
N LEU A 276 2.92 -10.79 -16.61
CA LEU A 276 3.13 -11.39 -15.29
C LEU A 276 4.42 -10.86 -14.64
N THR A 277 5.50 -10.69 -15.42
CA THR A 277 6.75 -10.08 -14.89
C THR A 277 6.57 -8.63 -14.45
N ILE A 278 5.54 -7.93 -14.94
CA ILE A 278 5.21 -6.56 -14.51
C ILE A 278 4.45 -6.62 -13.18
N ALA A 279 3.44 -7.50 -13.08
CA ALA A 279 2.68 -7.69 -11.84
C ALA A 279 3.56 -8.22 -10.68
N LEU A 280 4.57 -9.06 -10.97
CA LEU A 280 5.52 -9.56 -9.98
C LEU A 280 6.50 -8.49 -9.44
N GLY A 281 6.60 -7.35 -10.12
CA GLY A 281 7.39 -6.19 -9.69
C GLY A 281 6.52 -5.00 -9.29
N SER A 282 5.25 -5.21 -8.96
CA SER A 282 4.31 -4.17 -8.55
C SER A 282 4.00 -4.25 -7.04
N HIS A 283 3.27 -3.25 -6.53
CA HIS A 283 2.73 -3.24 -5.15
C HIS A 283 1.95 -4.52 -4.79
N ALA A 284 1.46 -5.26 -5.78
CA ALA A 284 0.76 -6.53 -5.57
C ALA A 284 1.70 -7.66 -5.08
N ALA A 285 2.94 -7.67 -5.55
CA ALA A 285 3.94 -8.64 -5.08
C ALA A 285 4.45 -8.33 -3.66
N ALA A 286 4.04 -7.17 -3.15
CA ALA A 286 4.41 -6.57 -1.89
C ALA A 286 3.22 -6.59 -0.90
N ASP A 287 2.35 -7.61 -0.98
CA ASP A 287 1.40 -7.92 0.10
C ASP A 287 1.80 -9.21 0.87
N PRO A 288 1.39 -9.37 2.14
CA PRO A 288 1.70 -10.54 2.98
C PRO A 288 1.15 -11.88 2.46
N ASP A 289 0.18 -11.85 1.56
CA ASP A 289 -0.25 -13.00 0.76
C ASP A 289 -0.32 -12.53 -0.70
N PRO A 290 0.79 -12.63 -1.45
CA PRO A 290 0.93 -11.97 -2.75
C PRO A 290 0.20 -12.72 -3.87
N PHE A 291 -0.24 -13.97 -3.67
CA PHE A 291 -0.80 -14.78 -4.75
C PHE A 291 -2.03 -14.12 -5.39
N LEU A 292 -3.03 -13.77 -4.57
CA LEU A 292 -4.28 -13.20 -5.06
C LEU A 292 -4.11 -11.74 -5.57
N PRO A 293 -3.37 -10.85 -4.88
CA PRO A 293 -3.01 -9.54 -5.41
C PRO A 293 -2.29 -9.59 -6.75
N VAL A 294 -1.25 -10.42 -6.90
CA VAL A 294 -0.48 -10.55 -8.15
C VAL A 294 -1.38 -11.10 -9.26
N ALA A 295 -2.21 -12.10 -8.98
CA ALA A 295 -3.15 -12.64 -9.96
C ALA A 295 -4.17 -11.58 -10.41
N ALA A 296 -4.71 -10.79 -9.47
CA ALA A 296 -5.64 -9.70 -9.77
C ALA A 296 -4.98 -8.61 -10.63
N ASP A 297 -3.75 -8.21 -10.30
CA ASP A 297 -2.99 -7.21 -11.06
C ASP A 297 -2.64 -7.72 -12.47
N TRP A 298 -2.21 -8.99 -12.58
CA TRP A 298 -1.95 -9.64 -13.86
C TRP A 298 -3.21 -9.72 -14.75
N LEU A 299 -4.36 -10.08 -14.16
CA LEU A 299 -5.64 -10.09 -14.86
C LEU A 299 -6.09 -8.67 -15.25
N HIS A 300 -5.83 -7.66 -14.40
CA HIS A 300 -6.09 -6.25 -14.71
C HIS A 300 -5.30 -5.83 -15.96
N LEU A 301 -3.99 -6.13 -15.99
CA LEU A 301 -3.13 -5.85 -17.14
C LEU A 301 -3.55 -6.61 -18.41
N ALA A 302 -3.93 -7.88 -18.29
CA ALA A 302 -4.40 -8.69 -19.41
C ALA A 302 -5.72 -8.14 -20.00
N ALA A 303 -6.65 -7.70 -19.15
CA ALA A 303 -7.90 -7.07 -19.56
C ALA A 303 -7.67 -5.68 -20.18
N ALA A 304 -6.79 -4.86 -19.60
CA ALA A 304 -6.37 -3.58 -20.18
C ALA A 304 -5.75 -3.80 -21.57
N SER A 305 -4.94 -4.85 -21.73
CA SER A 305 -4.35 -5.27 -23.01
C SER A 305 -5.43 -5.61 -24.03
N ALA A 306 -6.34 -6.51 -23.70
CA ALA A 306 -7.41 -6.93 -24.60
C ALA A 306 -8.31 -5.77 -25.06
N TRP A 307 -8.55 -4.78 -24.18
CA TRP A 307 -9.35 -3.61 -24.52
C TRP A 307 -8.53 -2.53 -25.25
N VAL A 308 -7.58 -1.86 -24.58
CA VAL A 308 -6.91 -0.68 -25.14
C VAL A 308 -5.93 -1.09 -26.25
N GLY A 309 -5.16 -2.17 -26.04
CA GLY A 309 -4.26 -2.71 -27.07
C GLY A 309 -5.02 -3.21 -28.30
N GLY A 310 -6.20 -3.79 -28.09
CA GLY A 310 -7.12 -4.17 -29.16
C GLY A 310 -7.69 -2.96 -29.91
N LEU A 311 -8.01 -1.87 -29.23
CA LEU A 311 -8.49 -0.62 -29.85
C LEU A 311 -7.44 0.01 -30.77
N THR A 312 -6.17 0.03 -30.34
CA THR A 312 -5.04 0.48 -31.18
C THR A 312 -4.96 -0.32 -32.48
N HIS A 313 -5.08 -1.65 -32.38
CA HIS A 313 -5.05 -2.54 -33.55
C HIS A 313 -6.31 -2.42 -34.40
N PHE A 314 -7.46 -2.13 -33.79
CA PHE A 314 -8.69 -1.84 -34.51
C PHE A 314 -8.50 -0.64 -35.43
N VAL A 315 -8.00 0.49 -34.89
CA VAL A 315 -7.78 1.72 -35.66
C VAL A 315 -6.76 1.51 -36.78
N ALA A 316 -5.64 0.86 -36.49
CA ALA A 316 -4.63 0.56 -37.50
C ALA A 316 -5.19 -0.34 -38.62
N GLY A 317 -5.98 -1.35 -38.25
CA GLY A 317 -6.62 -2.25 -39.20
C GLY A 317 -7.60 -1.54 -40.12
N MET A 318 -8.42 -0.65 -39.55
CA MET A 318 -9.36 0.19 -40.29
C MET A 318 -8.66 1.19 -41.22
N TRP A 319 -7.54 1.77 -40.77
CA TRP A 319 -6.76 2.70 -41.58
C TRP A 319 -6.12 2.01 -42.79
N SER A 320 -5.51 0.85 -42.58
CA SER A 320 -4.92 0.03 -43.64
C SER A 320 -5.97 -0.54 -44.61
N ALA A 321 -7.16 -0.88 -44.11
CA ALA A 321 -8.27 -1.38 -44.92
C ALA A 321 -8.99 -0.30 -45.76
N ARG A 322 -8.51 0.95 -45.78
CA ARG A 322 -9.07 2.02 -46.64
C ARG A 322 -8.92 1.73 -48.12
N SER A 323 -7.96 0.89 -48.50
CA SER A 323 -7.74 0.43 -49.87
C SER A 323 -8.77 -0.60 -50.35
N LEU A 324 -9.61 -1.13 -49.45
CA LEU A 324 -10.68 -2.06 -49.81
C LEU A 324 -11.87 -1.32 -50.42
N ASP A 325 -12.61 -2.04 -51.26
CA ASP A 325 -13.90 -1.58 -51.79
C ASP A 325 -14.83 -1.09 -50.68
N SER A 326 -15.60 -0.04 -50.99
CA SER A 326 -16.48 0.68 -50.05
C SER A 326 -17.54 -0.22 -49.39
N LYS A 327 -18.12 -1.16 -50.15
CA LYS A 327 -19.13 -2.10 -49.63
C LYS A 327 -18.47 -3.17 -48.77
N LEU A 328 -17.33 -3.70 -49.22
CA LEU A 328 -16.54 -4.65 -48.43
C LEU A 328 -16.10 -4.05 -47.09
N ARG A 329 -15.65 -2.79 -47.09
CA ARG A 329 -15.26 -2.04 -45.89
C ARG A 329 -16.42 -1.90 -44.91
N THR A 330 -17.63 -1.60 -45.42
CA THR A 330 -18.84 -1.48 -44.61
C THR A 330 -19.21 -2.82 -43.96
N ARG A 331 -19.24 -3.91 -44.73
CA ARG A 331 -19.52 -5.27 -44.25
C ARG A 331 -18.49 -5.75 -43.23
N LEU A 332 -17.21 -5.46 -43.46
CA LEU A 332 -16.12 -5.78 -42.53
C LEU A 332 -16.32 -5.05 -41.20
N THR A 333 -16.55 -3.74 -41.24
CA THR A 333 -16.73 -2.91 -40.05
C THR A 333 -17.95 -3.35 -39.22
N ALA A 334 -19.08 -3.64 -39.89
CA ALA A 334 -20.29 -4.15 -39.24
C ALA A 334 -20.07 -5.50 -38.50
N ARG A 335 -19.04 -6.27 -38.90
CA ARG A 335 -18.65 -7.53 -38.26
C ARG A 335 -17.56 -7.40 -37.21
N LEU A 336 -16.72 -6.36 -37.31
CA LEU A 336 -15.65 -6.07 -36.36
C LEU A 336 -16.21 -5.47 -35.07
N ILE A 337 -17.11 -4.47 -35.17
CA ILE A 337 -17.66 -3.76 -34.02
C ILE A 337 -18.25 -4.72 -32.97
N PRO A 338 -19.25 -5.57 -33.27
CA PRO A 338 -19.86 -6.42 -32.24
C PRO A 338 -18.90 -7.48 -31.66
N ARG A 339 -17.91 -7.94 -32.43
CA ARG A 339 -16.89 -8.88 -31.93
C ARG A 339 -15.96 -8.20 -30.95
N PHE A 340 -15.45 -7.02 -31.30
CA PHE A 340 -14.58 -6.27 -30.42
C PHE A 340 -15.33 -5.78 -29.18
N SER A 341 -16.58 -5.33 -29.32
CA SER A 341 -17.41 -4.93 -28.18
C SER A 341 -17.61 -6.06 -27.17
N ALA A 342 -17.69 -7.32 -27.59
CA ALA A 342 -17.77 -8.45 -26.66
C ALA A 342 -16.47 -8.63 -25.85
N VAL A 343 -15.31 -8.53 -26.52
CA VAL A 343 -13.99 -8.58 -25.86
C VAL A 343 -13.83 -7.40 -24.91
N ALA A 344 -14.19 -6.19 -25.35
CA ALA A 344 -14.12 -4.97 -24.55
C ALA A 344 -15.04 -5.04 -23.32
N LEU A 345 -16.28 -5.50 -23.45
CA LEU A 345 -17.21 -5.66 -22.32
C LEU A 345 -16.68 -6.65 -21.28
N LEU A 346 -16.16 -7.79 -21.71
CA LEU A 346 -15.54 -8.77 -20.79
C LEU A 346 -14.32 -8.15 -20.08
N SER A 347 -13.49 -7.43 -20.84
CA SER A 347 -12.30 -6.76 -20.31
C SER A 347 -12.67 -5.69 -19.28
N VAL A 348 -13.66 -4.84 -19.56
CA VAL A 348 -14.16 -3.83 -18.61
C VAL A 348 -14.68 -4.48 -17.34
N GLY A 349 -15.41 -5.60 -17.43
CA GLY A 349 -15.85 -6.35 -16.25
C GLY A 349 -14.68 -6.81 -15.37
N VAL A 350 -13.64 -7.38 -15.98
CA VAL A 350 -12.42 -7.78 -15.27
C VAL A 350 -11.69 -6.57 -14.67
N LEU A 351 -11.57 -5.46 -15.40
CA LEU A 351 -10.93 -4.23 -14.93
C LEU A 351 -11.65 -3.62 -13.72
N VAL A 352 -12.98 -3.61 -13.73
CA VAL A 352 -13.79 -3.12 -12.61
C VAL A 352 -13.57 -4.01 -11.38
N LEU A 353 -13.62 -5.34 -11.54
CA LEU A 353 -13.36 -6.30 -10.46
C LEU A 353 -12.01 -6.11 -9.80
N THR A 354 -10.97 -6.22 -10.63
CA THR A 354 -9.57 -6.19 -10.17
C THR A 354 -9.19 -4.80 -9.69
N GLY A 355 -9.73 -3.74 -10.31
CA GLY A 355 -9.53 -2.36 -9.87
C GLY A 355 -10.15 -2.07 -8.50
N LEU A 356 -11.39 -2.53 -8.26
CA LEU A 356 -12.04 -2.37 -6.96
C LEU A 356 -11.35 -3.20 -5.87
N TYR A 357 -10.95 -4.44 -6.19
CA TYR A 357 -10.13 -5.26 -5.30
C TYR A 357 -8.82 -4.53 -4.93
N ALA A 358 -8.10 -3.99 -5.91
CA ALA A 358 -6.89 -3.22 -5.67
C ALA A 358 -7.16 -1.94 -4.86
N SER A 359 -8.26 -1.23 -5.11
CA SER A 359 -8.67 -0.06 -4.31
C SER A 359 -8.90 -0.40 -2.84
N VAL A 360 -9.46 -1.57 -2.54
CA VAL A 360 -9.63 -2.03 -1.16
C VAL A 360 -8.28 -2.23 -0.48
N LEU A 361 -7.34 -2.84 -1.18
CA LEU A 361 -6.01 -3.05 -0.63
C LEU A 361 -5.26 -1.73 -0.46
N ARG A 362 -5.27 -0.83 -1.45
CA ARG A 362 -4.30 0.30 -1.53
C ARG A 362 -4.75 1.61 -0.89
N ILE A 363 -6.05 1.84 -0.69
CA ILE A 363 -6.57 3.15 -0.26
C ILE A 363 -6.69 3.26 1.27
N GLY A 364 -7.21 2.24 1.94
CA GLY A 364 -7.38 2.24 3.40
C GLY A 364 -8.55 3.11 3.92
N SER A 365 -8.72 4.35 3.46
CA SER A 365 -9.80 5.27 3.92
C SER A 365 -10.24 6.31 2.89
N PHE A 366 -11.41 6.94 3.09
CA PHE A 366 -11.87 8.03 2.22
C PHE A 366 -10.96 9.28 2.32
N GLU A 367 -10.43 9.53 3.50
CA GLU A 367 -9.47 10.62 3.72
C GLU A 367 -8.18 10.38 2.94
N ALA A 368 -7.67 9.14 2.95
CA ALA A 368 -6.52 8.73 2.15
C ALA A 368 -6.78 8.92 0.64
N LEU A 369 -8.00 8.66 0.17
CA LEU A 369 -8.38 8.88 -1.24
C LEU A 369 -8.31 10.36 -1.64
N ASN A 370 -8.72 11.28 -0.76
CA ASN A 370 -8.79 12.71 -1.10
C ASN A 370 -7.47 13.47 -0.82
N ASN A 371 -6.77 13.08 0.25
CA ASN A 371 -5.64 13.83 0.78
C ASN A 371 -4.29 13.28 0.33
N SER A 372 -4.19 11.99 -0.03
CA SER A 372 -2.95 11.44 -0.59
C SER A 372 -2.77 11.81 -2.06
N PHE A 373 -1.50 11.91 -2.49
CA PHE A 373 -1.16 12.07 -3.90
C PHE A 373 -1.66 10.87 -4.74
N TYR A 374 -1.46 9.65 -4.25
CA TYR A 374 -1.94 8.42 -4.88
C TYR A 374 -3.47 8.46 -5.14
N GLY A 375 -4.24 8.86 -4.13
CA GLY A 375 -5.69 8.93 -4.22
C GLY A 375 -6.19 9.95 -5.25
N ARG A 376 -5.56 11.13 -5.33
CA ARG A 376 -5.85 12.14 -6.35
C ARG A 376 -5.54 11.65 -7.77
N VAL A 377 -4.42 10.96 -7.96
CA VAL A 377 -4.06 10.36 -9.27
C VAL A 377 -5.08 9.28 -9.65
N LEU A 378 -5.55 8.48 -8.69
CA LEU A 378 -6.62 7.50 -8.94
C LEU A 378 -7.94 8.17 -9.34
N ILE A 379 -8.33 9.29 -8.71
CA ILE A 379 -9.52 10.06 -9.11
C ILE A 379 -9.37 10.54 -10.56
N VAL A 380 -8.22 11.09 -10.94
CA VAL A 380 -7.94 11.48 -12.33
C VAL A 380 -8.07 10.28 -13.28
N LYS A 381 -7.52 9.12 -12.92
CA LYS A 381 -7.66 7.88 -13.71
C LYS A 381 -9.13 7.49 -13.90
N LEU A 382 -9.96 7.62 -12.87
CA LEU A 382 -11.41 7.34 -12.97
C LEU A 382 -12.15 8.37 -13.84
N ILE A 383 -11.81 9.66 -13.72
CA ILE A 383 -12.38 10.73 -14.56
C ILE A 383 -12.05 10.50 -16.03
N LEU A 384 -10.83 10.05 -16.36
CA LEU A 384 -10.41 9.70 -17.73
C LEU A 384 -11.11 8.43 -18.25
N LEU A 385 -11.44 7.48 -17.38
CA LEU A 385 -12.11 6.23 -17.76
C LEU A 385 -13.58 6.44 -18.15
N LEU A 386 -14.31 7.34 -17.47
CA LEU A 386 -15.73 7.61 -17.72
C LEU A 386 -16.06 7.98 -19.19
N PRO A 387 -15.38 8.96 -19.84
CA PRO A 387 -15.65 9.29 -21.23
C PRO A 387 -15.29 8.15 -22.19
N MET A 388 -14.27 7.32 -21.88
CA MET A 388 -13.96 6.13 -22.69
C MET A 388 -15.12 5.12 -22.64
N LEU A 389 -15.69 4.88 -21.47
CA LEU A 389 -16.88 4.01 -21.33
C LEU A 389 -18.10 4.58 -22.05
N ALA A 390 -18.31 5.90 -21.99
CA ALA A 390 -19.40 6.57 -22.70
C ALA A 390 -19.25 6.44 -24.23
N ILE A 391 -18.04 6.62 -24.75
CA ILE A 391 -17.73 6.40 -26.17
C ILE A 391 -17.98 4.94 -26.57
N GLY A 392 -17.54 3.98 -25.74
CA GLY A 392 -17.81 2.56 -25.92
C GLY A 392 -19.31 2.25 -25.99
N ALA A 393 -20.12 2.87 -25.13
CA ALA A 393 -21.58 2.72 -25.12
C ALA A 393 -22.23 3.31 -26.38
N VAL A 394 -21.82 4.50 -26.83
CA VAL A 394 -22.30 5.10 -28.10
C VAL A 394 -21.96 4.20 -29.29
N ASN A 395 -20.76 3.62 -29.31
CA ASN A 395 -20.33 2.71 -30.36
C ASN A 395 -21.14 1.40 -30.37
N LEU A 396 -21.43 0.85 -29.19
CA LEU A 396 -22.19 -0.39 -29.04
C LEU A 396 -23.69 -0.21 -29.33
N LEU A 397 -24.31 0.85 -28.82
CA LEU A 397 -25.76 1.04 -28.84
C LEU A 397 -26.23 1.84 -30.06
N GLY A 398 -25.41 2.76 -30.59
CA GLY A 398 -25.77 3.60 -31.73
C GLY A 398 -25.10 3.17 -33.03
N VAL A 399 -23.77 3.14 -33.05
CA VAL A 399 -23.00 2.92 -34.29
C VAL A 399 -23.14 1.49 -34.81
N SER A 400 -23.09 0.50 -33.91
CA SER A 400 -23.16 -0.92 -34.28
C SER A 400 -24.48 -1.30 -34.99
N PRO A 401 -25.69 -0.97 -34.47
CA PRO A 401 -26.94 -1.21 -35.20
C PRO A 401 -27.01 -0.52 -36.56
N ALA A 402 -26.62 0.76 -36.63
CA ALA A 402 -26.63 1.52 -37.89
C ALA A 402 -25.69 0.91 -38.94
N MET A 403 -24.51 0.44 -38.53
CA MET A 403 -23.57 -0.26 -39.43
C MET A 403 -24.09 -1.61 -39.90
N LYS A 404 -24.80 -2.36 -39.05
CA LYS A 404 -25.45 -3.63 -39.45
C LYS A 404 -26.55 -3.39 -40.48
N LEU A 405 -27.37 -2.36 -40.29
CA LEU A 405 -28.43 -1.99 -41.24
C LEU A 405 -27.85 -1.62 -42.60
N ALA A 406 -26.87 -0.70 -42.63
CA ALA A 406 -26.20 -0.30 -43.86
C ALA A 406 -25.54 -1.49 -44.59
N ALA A 407 -24.99 -2.46 -43.84
CA ALA A 407 -24.42 -3.67 -44.41
C ALA A 407 -25.48 -4.66 -44.95
N ALA A 408 -26.66 -4.72 -44.34
CA ALA A 408 -27.78 -5.56 -44.78
C ALA A 408 -28.43 -5.02 -46.07
N GLU A 409 -28.50 -3.70 -46.20
CA GLU A 409 -29.06 -3.00 -47.37
C GLU A 409 -28.03 -2.80 -48.51
N ASP A 410 -26.82 -3.33 -48.37
CA ASP A 410 -25.69 -3.16 -49.32
C ASP A 410 -25.34 -1.70 -49.67
N LEU A 411 -25.61 -0.79 -48.73
CA LEU A 411 -25.33 0.64 -48.85
C LEU A 411 -23.86 0.97 -48.53
N SER A 412 -23.33 2.03 -49.15
CA SER A 412 -22.00 2.55 -48.81
C SER A 412 -22.06 3.31 -47.47
N GLY A 413 -21.78 2.63 -46.36
CA GLY A 413 -21.70 3.22 -45.02
C GLY A 413 -20.43 4.05 -44.75
N LEU A 414 -19.82 4.65 -45.79
CA LEU A 414 -18.49 5.28 -45.71
C LEU A 414 -18.44 6.39 -44.67
N ALA A 415 -19.42 7.29 -44.66
CA ALA A 415 -19.51 8.38 -43.69
C ALA A 415 -19.64 7.86 -42.25
N LEU A 416 -20.42 6.79 -42.04
CA LEU A 416 -20.60 6.18 -40.73
C LEU A 416 -19.32 5.47 -40.26
N ALA A 417 -18.64 4.75 -41.15
CA ALA A 417 -17.35 4.12 -40.89
C ALA A 417 -16.24 5.14 -40.59
N ASP A 418 -16.21 6.28 -41.30
CA ASP A 418 -15.24 7.34 -41.05
C ASP A 418 -15.54 8.11 -39.77
N ARG A 419 -16.82 8.34 -39.43
CA ARG A 419 -17.24 8.90 -38.14
C ARG A 419 -16.84 7.97 -36.99
N PHE A 420 -17.14 6.68 -37.11
CA PHE A 420 -16.74 5.66 -36.16
C PHE A 420 -15.23 5.68 -35.94
N ARG A 421 -14.43 5.68 -37.04
CA ARG A 421 -12.97 5.76 -36.97
C ARG A 421 -12.49 6.99 -36.20
N LYS A 422 -13.05 8.18 -36.46
CA LYS A 422 -12.69 9.41 -35.73
C LYS A 422 -12.98 9.29 -34.23
N ILE A 423 -14.13 8.72 -33.86
CA ILE A 423 -14.53 8.49 -32.47
C ILE A 423 -13.55 7.53 -31.76
N ILE A 424 -13.23 6.39 -32.37
CA ILE A 424 -12.27 5.45 -31.77
C ILE A 424 -10.83 5.99 -31.76
N THR A 425 -10.46 6.88 -32.69
CA THR A 425 -9.16 7.57 -32.63
C THR A 425 -9.11 8.53 -31.43
N SER A 426 -10.18 9.28 -31.13
CA SER A 426 -10.22 10.09 -29.90
C SER A 426 -10.18 9.26 -28.61
N GLU A 427 -10.76 8.06 -28.65
CA GLU A 427 -10.71 7.10 -27.53
C GLU A 427 -9.30 6.57 -27.28
N ILE A 428 -8.47 6.37 -28.32
CA ILE A 428 -7.04 6.03 -28.16
C ILE A 428 -6.29 7.17 -27.47
N THR A 429 -6.51 8.42 -27.84
CA THR A 429 -5.83 9.56 -27.19
C THR A 429 -6.14 9.60 -25.69
N LEU A 430 -7.40 9.36 -25.31
CA LEU A 430 -7.79 9.21 -23.91
C LEU A 430 -7.10 8.02 -23.25
N GLY A 431 -7.00 6.88 -23.95
CA GLY A 431 -6.28 5.70 -23.48
C GLY A 431 -4.80 5.97 -23.22
N VAL A 432 -4.10 6.68 -24.12
CA VAL A 432 -2.68 7.04 -23.95
C VAL A 432 -2.49 7.91 -22.70
N THR A 433 -3.36 8.92 -22.52
CA THR A 433 -3.35 9.78 -21.32
C THR A 433 -3.70 9.01 -20.05
N LEU A 434 -4.65 8.07 -20.12
CA LEU A 434 -4.99 7.17 -19.02
C LEU A 434 -3.76 6.36 -18.58
N PHE A 435 -2.99 5.80 -19.52
CA PHE A 435 -1.76 5.07 -19.20
C PHE A 435 -0.68 5.96 -18.55
N LEU A 436 -0.63 7.26 -18.86
CA LEU A 436 0.30 8.17 -18.17
C LEU A 436 -0.06 8.29 -16.68
N SER A 437 -1.37 8.40 -16.37
CA SER A 437 -1.84 8.37 -14.98
C SER A 437 -1.54 7.03 -14.30
N VAL A 438 -1.55 5.91 -15.05
CA VAL A 438 -1.14 4.59 -14.54
C VAL A 438 0.34 4.57 -14.21
N GLY A 439 1.21 5.05 -15.11
CA GLY A 439 2.66 5.17 -14.86
C GLY A 439 2.93 5.94 -13.56
N LEU A 440 2.30 7.12 -13.42
CA LEU A 440 2.40 7.95 -12.23
C LEU A 440 1.88 7.24 -10.96
N LEU A 441 0.70 6.62 -11.02
CA LEU A 441 0.09 5.93 -9.88
C LEU A 441 0.95 4.77 -9.37
N THR A 442 1.63 4.08 -10.29
CA THR A 442 2.49 2.94 -9.97
C THR A 442 3.91 3.33 -9.55
N SER A 443 4.28 4.61 -9.64
CA SER A 443 5.55 5.18 -9.18
C SER A 443 5.45 5.86 -7.81
N VAL A 444 4.28 5.81 -7.17
CA VAL A 444 4.08 6.44 -5.86
C VAL A 444 3.57 5.42 -4.84
N PRO A 445 3.83 5.67 -3.54
CA PRO A 445 3.36 4.79 -2.49
C PRO A 445 1.83 4.69 -2.45
N PRO A 446 1.26 3.52 -2.11
CA PRO A 446 -0.17 3.36 -1.89
C PRO A 446 -0.72 4.37 -0.86
N ALA A 447 -1.93 4.88 -1.09
CA ALA A 447 -2.56 5.88 -0.23
C ALA A 447 -2.64 5.47 1.25
N ARG A 448 -2.88 4.17 1.54
CA ARG A 448 -2.92 3.62 2.91
C ARG A 448 -1.63 3.86 3.71
N VAL A 449 -0.50 4.02 3.02
CA VAL A 449 0.83 4.25 3.60
C VAL A 449 1.14 5.74 3.64
N ALA A 450 0.73 6.48 2.60
CA ALA A 450 1.02 7.92 2.46
C ALA A 450 0.23 8.83 3.40
N THR A 451 -0.93 8.39 3.91
CA THR A 451 -1.71 9.11 4.94
C THR A 451 -1.67 8.35 6.26
N ALA A 452 -0.51 8.41 6.92
CA ALA A 452 -0.46 8.44 8.38
C ALA A 452 -1.16 9.73 8.87
N PRO A 453 -1.65 9.80 10.12
CA PRO A 453 -2.77 10.64 10.56
C PRO A 453 -2.73 12.12 10.12
N THR A 454 -3.91 12.73 9.99
CA THR A 454 -4.08 14.17 9.83
C THR A 454 -3.91 14.88 11.17
N GLY A 455 -2.69 14.83 11.70
CA GLY A 455 -2.41 15.36 13.01
C GLY A 455 -3.23 14.70 14.13
N PHE A 456 -3.08 15.22 15.34
CA PHE A 456 -3.82 14.83 16.53
C PHE A 456 -4.33 16.11 17.15
N ASN A 457 -5.62 16.18 17.49
CA ASN A 457 -6.16 17.31 18.22
C ASN A 457 -7.07 16.79 19.33
N ALA A 458 -6.75 17.14 20.56
CA ALA A 458 -7.55 16.79 21.72
C ALA A 458 -7.49 17.94 22.73
N SER A 459 -8.57 18.08 23.51
CA SER A 459 -8.62 19.00 24.62
C SER A 459 -8.94 18.27 25.93
N ALA A 460 -8.36 18.76 27.00
CA ALA A 460 -8.57 18.28 28.35
C ALA A 460 -8.76 19.48 29.27
N LYS A 461 -9.55 19.29 30.32
CA LYS A 461 -9.69 20.27 31.40
C LYS A 461 -8.98 19.71 32.63
N ALA A 462 -8.08 20.50 33.20
CA ALA A 462 -7.37 20.19 34.43
C ALA A 462 -7.37 21.45 35.30
N ASP A 463 -7.87 21.33 36.53
CA ASP A 463 -8.09 22.46 37.44
C ASP A 463 -8.94 23.57 36.79
N ASP A 464 -8.41 24.81 36.75
CA ASP A 464 -9.00 25.98 36.11
C ASP A 464 -8.62 26.13 34.61
N LEU A 465 -7.71 25.27 34.11
CA LEU A 465 -7.19 25.34 32.74
C LEU A 465 -7.96 24.43 31.78
N ALA A 466 -8.30 24.98 30.61
CA ALA A 466 -8.62 24.23 29.41
C ALA A 466 -7.37 24.18 28.52
N ILE A 467 -6.90 22.96 28.27
CA ILE A 467 -5.63 22.64 27.61
C ILE A 467 -5.97 21.91 26.31
N ALA A 468 -5.61 22.48 25.16
CA ALA A 468 -5.76 21.82 23.86
C ALA A 468 -4.39 21.45 23.28
N LEU A 469 -4.17 20.16 23.00
CA LEU A 469 -2.98 19.64 22.35
C LEU A 469 -3.27 19.36 20.87
N ASN A 470 -2.48 20.00 20.01
CA ASN A 470 -2.44 19.73 18.57
C ASN A 470 -1.05 19.20 18.17
N ILE A 471 -1.00 18.08 17.45
CA ILE A 471 0.25 17.46 16.95
C ILE A 471 0.13 17.35 15.44
N THR A 472 1.12 17.81 14.68
CA THR A 472 1.11 17.71 13.21
C THR A 472 2.45 17.22 12.66
N PRO A 473 2.49 16.16 11.82
CA PRO A 473 1.36 15.38 11.31
C PRO A 473 0.92 14.22 12.22
N ASN A 474 1.36 14.10 13.47
CA ASN A 474 1.07 12.93 14.33
C ASN A 474 1.55 11.60 13.71
N ARG A 475 2.85 11.53 13.43
CA ARG A 475 3.53 10.35 12.88
C ARG A 475 4.76 9.98 13.71
N ILE A 476 5.34 8.81 13.44
CA ILE A 476 6.65 8.44 13.99
C ILE A 476 7.71 9.42 13.50
N GLY A 477 8.56 9.91 14.41
CA GLY A 477 9.59 10.90 14.12
C GLY A 477 9.09 12.33 14.33
N ILE A 478 9.46 13.24 13.42
CA ILE A 478 9.31 14.68 13.65
C ILE A 478 7.84 15.12 13.57
N ASN A 479 7.40 15.82 14.60
CA ASN A 479 6.10 16.46 14.71
C ASN A 479 6.23 17.90 15.23
N ASN A 480 5.26 18.74 14.89
CA ASN A 480 5.00 19.99 15.58
C ASN A 480 3.95 19.74 16.66
N PHE A 481 4.30 20.01 17.91
CA PHE A 481 3.40 19.98 19.06
C PHE A 481 3.00 21.41 19.40
N THR A 482 1.71 21.66 19.56
CA THR A 482 1.15 22.96 19.94
C THR A 482 0.16 22.76 21.07
N LEU A 483 0.46 23.33 22.24
CA LEU A 483 -0.47 23.45 23.36
C LEU A 483 -1.13 24.82 23.35
N THR A 484 -2.45 24.87 23.49
CA THR A 484 -3.21 26.11 23.72
C THR A 484 -3.78 26.06 25.13
N LEU A 485 -3.43 27.05 25.95
CA LEU A 485 -3.83 27.17 27.34
C LEU A 485 -4.82 28.32 27.51
N THR A 486 -5.98 28.04 28.12
CA THR A 486 -7.00 29.04 28.44
C THR A 486 -7.53 28.86 29.87
N ALA A 487 -7.72 29.95 30.60
CA ALA A 487 -8.35 29.98 31.93
C ALA A 487 -9.58 30.89 31.85
N GLY A 488 -10.77 30.36 32.17
CA GLY A 488 -12.02 31.12 32.05
C GLY A 488 -12.30 31.70 30.65
N GLY A 489 -11.75 31.06 29.60
CA GLY A 489 -11.85 31.51 28.21
C GLY A 489 -10.82 32.58 27.79
N GLN A 490 -9.95 33.03 28.71
CA GLN A 490 -8.86 33.95 28.40
C GLN A 490 -7.54 33.19 28.18
N PRO A 491 -6.67 33.63 27.25
CA PRO A 491 -5.39 32.96 27.01
C PRO A 491 -4.41 33.12 28.17
N VAL A 492 -3.72 32.03 28.53
CA VAL A 492 -2.73 32.03 29.62
C VAL A 492 -1.33 32.15 29.03
N ASN A 493 -0.66 33.27 29.24
CA ASN A 493 0.70 33.53 28.73
C ASN A 493 1.77 33.55 29.85
N GLU A 494 1.35 33.75 31.10
CA GLU A 494 2.24 33.86 32.27
C GLU A 494 2.43 32.47 32.90
N THR A 495 3.39 31.72 32.38
CA THR A 495 3.78 30.39 32.87
C THR A 495 5.27 30.36 33.13
N LYS A 496 5.71 29.63 34.16
CA LYS A 496 7.13 29.39 34.41
C LYS A 496 7.69 28.43 33.36
N ASP A 497 7.04 27.27 33.22
CA ASP A 497 7.40 26.23 32.25
C ASP A 497 6.15 25.55 31.69
N VAL A 498 6.21 25.14 30.42
CA VAL A 498 5.21 24.28 29.78
C VAL A 498 5.94 23.13 29.10
N LEU A 499 5.67 21.90 29.55
CA LEU A 499 6.32 20.68 29.08
C LEU A 499 5.29 19.69 28.52
N LEU A 500 5.72 18.86 27.58
CA LEU A 500 5.03 17.62 27.22
C LEU A 500 5.89 16.43 27.61
N ARG A 501 5.33 15.53 28.41
CA ARG A 501 5.91 14.23 28.75
C ARG A 501 5.24 13.13 27.92
N PHE A 502 6.01 12.29 27.25
CA PHE A 502 5.52 11.21 26.40
C PHE A 502 5.90 9.86 27.00
N THR A 503 4.90 9.02 27.26
CA THR A 503 5.07 7.67 27.79
C THR A 503 4.49 6.66 26.79
N PRO A 504 5.27 5.71 26.25
CA PRO A 504 4.72 4.68 25.37
C PRO A 504 3.86 3.68 26.15
N ALA A 505 2.82 3.15 25.51
CA ALA A 505 1.93 2.15 26.12
C ALA A 505 2.62 0.80 26.35
N SER A 506 3.62 0.47 25.53
CA SER A 506 4.40 -0.76 25.63
C SER A 506 5.37 -0.78 26.81
N GLY A 507 5.68 0.37 27.41
CA GLY A 507 6.71 0.51 28.44
C GLY A 507 8.13 0.20 27.94
N LYS A 508 8.34 0.06 26.63
CA LYS A 508 9.65 -0.24 26.04
C LYS A 508 10.64 0.92 26.14
N LEU A 509 10.15 2.16 26.21
CA LEU A 509 10.95 3.34 26.49
C LEU A 509 10.64 3.95 27.85
N PRO A 510 11.63 4.56 28.51
CA PRO A 510 11.37 5.50 29.58
C PRO A 510 10.56 6.71 29.04
N PRO A 511 9.75 7.37 29.88
CA PRO A 511 9.08 8.60 29.49
C PRO A 511 10.08 9.65 29.00
N SER A 512 9.77 10.35 27.91
CA SER A 512 10.59 11.46 27.40
C SER A 512 9.88 12.79 27.59
N GLU A 513 10.62 13.89 27.74
CA GLU A 513 10.04 15.23 27.92
C GLU A 513 10.56 16.22 26.88
N VAL A 514 9.73 17.21 26.56
CA VAL A 514 10.12 18.35 25.72
C VAL A 514 9.49 19.64 26.26
N ALA A 515 10.28 20.72 26.30
CA ALA A 515 9.81 22.05 26.66
C ALA A 515 9.20 22.78 25.45
N LEU A 516 8.10 23.49 25.67
CA LEU A 516 7.41 24.26 24.64
C LEU A 516 7.71 25.75 24.77
N THR A 517 7.87 26.43 23.64
CA THR A 517 8.13 27.87 23.61
C THR A 517 6.84 28.65 23.40
N ALA A 518 6.62 29.70 24.20
CA ALA A 518 5.49 30.59 24.05
C ALA A 518 5.50 31.32 22.68
N LYS A 519 4.34 31.40 22.04
CA LYS A 519 4.09 32.16 20.80
C LYS A 519 3.11 33.32 20.98
N GLY A 520 2.56 33.48 22.18
CA GLY A 520 1.50 34.45 22.49
C GLY A 520 0.10 33.87 22.30
N ASN A 521 -0.92 34.59 22.79
CA ASN A 521 -2.33 34.15 22.79
C ASN A 521 -2.55 32.75 23.40
N GLY A 522 -1.81 32.43 24.47
CA GLY A 522 -1.90 31.16 25.18
C GLY A 522 -1.35 29.97 24.40
N GLN A 523 -0.67 30.18 23.28
CA GLN A 523 -0.08 29.12 22.48
C GLN A 523 1.39 28.89 22.83
N TYR A 524 1.74 27.61 22.97
CA TYR A 524 3.07 27.10 23.22
C TYR A 524 3.38 26.05 22.17
N THR A 525 4.54 26.09 21.52
CA THR A 525 4.87 25.16 20.43
C THR A 525 6.31 24.67 20.48
N VAL A 526 6.52 23.45 19.99
CA VAL A 526 7.84 22.87 19.74
C VAL A 526 7.80 21.92 18.55
N ARG A 527 8.90 21.84 17.82
CA ARG A 527 9.12 20.83 16.79
C ARG A 527 10.10 19.79 17.31
N ALA A 528 9.65 18.55 17.47
CA ALA A 528 10.44 17.49 18.11
C ALA A 528 10.05 16.09 17.61
N SER A 529 10.81 15.07 18.02
CA SER A 529 10.68 13.69 17.52
C SER A 529 10.31 12.66 18.60
N ASN A 530 9.77 13.10 19.74
CA ASN A 530 9.47 12.27 20.92
C ASN A 530 8.48 11.12 20.68
N LEU A 531 7.72 11.16 19.59
CA LEU A 531 6.80 10.12 19.15
C LEU A 531 7.55 9.16 18.21
N ASN A 532 8.22 8.14 18.76
CA ASN A 532 9.25 7.36 18.07
C ASN A 532 8.94 5.86 17.89
N LEU A 533 7.79 5.38 18.37
CA LEU A 533 7.32 4.00 18.20
C LEU A 533 5.93 3.95 17.57
N ALA A 534 5.70 2.93 16.73
CA ALA A 534 4.43 2.64 16.06
C ALA A 534 3.37 2.06 17.01
N GLU A 535 3.00 2.83 18.03
CA GLU A 535 2.12 2.37 19.11
C GLU A 535 1.25 3.49 19.69
N GLN A 536 0.55 3.19 20.78
CA GLN A 536 -0.16 4.21 21.55
C GLN A 536 0.78 4.88 22.55
N TRP A 537 0.56 6.17 22.74
CA TRP A 537 1.36 7.06 23.58
C TRP A 537 0.44 7.83 24.53
N GLN A 538 0.89 8.02 25.76
CA GLN A 538 0.33 9.01 26.67
C GLN A 538 1.20 10.28 26.59
N ALA A 539 0.64 11.36 26.05
CA ALA A 539 1.23 12.69 26.10
C ALA A 539 0.62 13.46 27.29
N GLN A 540 1.41 13.72 28.32
CA GLN A 540 1.00 14.50 29.49
C GLN A 540 1.52 15.93 29.36
N ALA A 541 0.61 16.90 29.28
CA ALA A 541 0.95 18.31 29.44
C ALA A 541 1.21 18.60 30.92
N VAL A 542 2.38 19.20 31.21
CA VAL A 542 2.78 19.68 32.53
C VAL A 542 2.88 21.20 32.47
N VAL A 543 1.98 21.89 33.15
CA VAL A 543 1.90 23.36 33.14
C VAL A 543 2.28 23.87 34.52
N ARG A 544 3.40 24.62 34.60
CA ARG A 544 3.88 25.23 35.84
C ARG A 544 3.59 26.72 35.83
N ARG A 545 2.82 27.20 36.82
CA ARG A 545 2.48 28.62 37.01
C ARG A 545 3.06 29.15 38.31
N GLU A 546 3.45 30.41 38.32
CA GLU A 546 4.04 31.03 39.51
C GLU A 546 3.01 31.09 40.65
N GLY A 547 3.40 30.62 41.84
CA GLY A 547 2.53 30.61 43.02
C GLY A 547 1.37 29.60 42.99
N GLN A 548 1.34 28.67 42.02
CA GLN A 548 0.32 27.61 41.94
C GLN A 548 0.96 26.22 41.86
N PHE A 549 0.16 25.19 42.15
CA PHE A 549 0.56 23.79 41.95
C PHE A 549 0.66 23.45 40.46
N ASP A 550 1.51 22.48 40.13
CA ASP A 550 1.67 21.98 38.77
C ASP A 550 0.36 21.33 38.29
N THR A 551 -0.13 21.77 37.13
CA THR A 551 -1.34 21.22 36.50
C THR A 551 -0.94 20.17 35.45
N PHE A 552 -1.61 19.02 35.48
CA PHE A 552 -1.34 17.88 34.59
C PHE A 552 -2.56 17.54 33.74
N ALA A 553 -2.37 17.34 32.42
CA ALA A 553 -3.42 16.86 31.53
C ALA A 553 -2.91 15.76 30.60
N ASN A 554 -3.57 14.61 30.57
CA ASN A 554 -3.17 13.46 29.77
C ASN A 554 -3.94 13.40 28.45
N PHE A 555 -3.22 13.12 27.37
CA PHE A 555 -3.73 12.95 26.02
C PHE A 555 -3.28 11.59 25.47
N ASN A 556 -4.20 10.84 24.84
CA ASN A 556 -3.89 9.55 24.25
C ASN A 556 -3.63 9.71 22.75
N VAL A 557 -2.37 9.56 22.36
CA VAL A 557 -1.90 9.75 20.99
C VAL A 557 -1.67 8.38 20.35
N ASP A 558 -2.36 8.07 19.25
CA ASP A 558 -2.19 6.79 18.54
C ASP A 558 -1.36 6.99 17.27
N LEU A 559 -0.24 6.27 17.18
CA LEU A 559 0.68 6.27 16.04
C LEU A 559 0.72 4.92 15.32
N ARG A 560 -0.13 3.98 15.72
CA ARG A 560 -0.27 2.74 14.96
C ARG A 560 -0.72 3.11 13.55
N PRO A 561 -0.14 2.52 12.49
CA PRO A 561 -0.59 2.76 11.13
C PRO A 561 -2.12 2.59 11.06
N ALA A 562 -2.77 3.38 10.21
CA ALA A 562 -4.22 3.49 10.08
C ALA A 562 -4.96 2.17 9.76
N THR A 563 -4.25 1.05 9.75
CA THR A 563 -4.80 -0.30 9.94
C THR A 563 -5.48 -0.51 11.29
N ALA A 564 -5.30 0.36 12.31
CA ALA A 564 -5.67 0.04 13.70
C ALA A 564 -6.83 0.84 14.34
N GLY A 565 -7.46 1.83 13.69
CA GLY A 565 -8.39 2.72 14.43
C GLY A 565 -9.69 3.17 13.76
N GLN A 566 -9.82 3.10 12.43
CA GLN A 566 -11.04 3.49 11.73
C GLN A 566 -11.27 2.51 10.58
N SER A 567 -11.87 1.35 10.89
CA SER A 567 -12.47 0.48 9.88
C SER A 567 -13.67 1.21 9.25
N TYR A 568 -13.42 2.16 8.36
CA TYR A 568 -14.42 2.48 7.36
C TYR A 568 -14.75 1.17 6.65
N PRO A 569 -16.03 0.80 6.47
CA PRO A 569 -16.40 -0.49 5.92
C PRO A 569 -16.20 -0.48 4.40
N TRP A 570 -14.98 -0.18 3.96
CA TRP A 570 -14.61 -0.02 2.57
C TRP A 570 -14.74 -1.33 1.81
N ASN A 571 -14.56 -2.46 2.50
CA ASN A 571 -14.97 -3.78 2.03
C ASN A 571 -16.48 -3.85 1.72
N ARG A 572 -17.35 -3.27 2.56
CA ARG A 572 -18.80 -3.20 2.31
C ARG A 572 -19.16 -2.21 1.20
N ILE A 573 -18.50 -1.04 1.14
CA ILE A 573 -18.73 -0.04 0.07
C ILE A 573 -18.25 -0.58 -1.27
N ALA A 574 -17.04 -1.12 -1.34
CA ALA A 574 -16.51 -1.76 -2.54
C ALA A 574 -17.33 -2.98 -2.94
N GLY A 575 -17.76 -3.81 -1.97
CA GLY A 575 -18.70 -4.91 -2.19
C GLY A 575 -20.03 -4.42 -2.78
N GLY A 576 -20.62 -3.35 -2.25
CA GLY A 576 -21.85 -2.76 -2.76
C GLY A 576 -21.71 -2.17 -4.17
N LEU A 577 -20.61 -1.46 -4.44
CA LEU A 577 -20.29 -0.94 -5.77
C LEU A 577 -20.07 -2.07 -6.79
N LEU A 578 -19.40 -3.16 -6.38
CA LEU A 578 -19.23 -4.35 -7.20
C LEU A 578 -20.57 -5.00 -7.55
N LEU A 579 -21.51 -5.09 -6.59
CA LEU A 579 -22.84 -5.62 -6.85
C LEU A 579 -23.61 -4.73 -7.83
N GLY A 580 -23.57 -3.41 -7.63
CA GLY A 580 -24.19 -2.45 -8.55
C GLY A 580 -23.63 -2.56 -9.97
N ALA A 581 -22.30 -2.66 -10.11
CA ALA A 581 -21.64 -2.87 -11.39
C ALA A 581 -21.96 -4.23 -12.02
N ALA A 582 -22.04 -5.29 -11.22
CA ALA A 582 -22.46 -6.63 -11.65
C ALA A 582 -23.86 -6.62 -12.26
N LEU A 583 -24.81 -6.03 -11.55
CA LEU A 583 -26.22 -5.93 -11.95
C LEU A 583 -26.37 -5.05 -13.19
N ALA A 584 -25.69 -3.90 -13.24
CA ALA A 584 -25.67 -3.03 -14.42
C ALA A 584 -25.07 -3.74 -15.64
N TYR A 585 -24.00 -4.52 -15.46
CA TYR A 585 -23.37 -5.30 -16.51
C TYR A 585 -24.28 -6.42 -17.03
N ILE A 586 -24.88 -7.21 -16.13
CA ILE A 586 -25.84 -8.26 -16.50
C ILE A 586 -27.05 -7.65 -17.23
N PHE A 587 -27.59 -6.55 -16.71
CA PHE A 587 -28.72 -5.84 -17.32
C PHE A 587 -28.38 -5.33 -18.72
N ALA A 588 -27.27 -4.59 -18.87
CA ALA A 588 -26.80 -4.09 -20.16
C ALA A 588 -26.53 -5.22 -21.17
N PHE A 589 -26.01 -6.36 -20.70
CA PHE A 589 -25.75 -7.52 -21.54
C PHE A 589 -27.04 -8.25 -21.96
N SER A 590 -28.01 -8.34 -21.05
CA SER A 590 -29.31 -8.98 -21.29
C SER A 590 -30.20 -8.22 -22.28
N GLY A 591 -30.02 -6.90 -22.40
CA GLY A 591 -30.76 -6.04 -23.34
C GLY A 591 -30.26 -6.05 -24.78
N LEU A 592 -29.22 -6.82 -25.15
CA LEU A 592 -28.66 -6.84 -26.50
C LEU A 592 -29.42 -7.80 -27.44
N PRO A 593 -30.15 -7.32 -28.47
CA PRO A 593 -30.95 -8.17 -29.36
C PRO A 593 -30.10 -9.06 -30.29
N GLY A 594 -30.57 -10.29 -30.54
CA GLY A 594 -30.08 -11.18 -31.61
C GLY A 594 -28.98 -12.19 -31.25
N ARG A 595 -28.90 -12.68 -30.01
CA ARG A 595 -27.86 -13.67 -29.62
C ARG A 595 -28.33 -15.12 -29.62
N ARG A 596 -27.48 -15.97 -30.20
CA ARG A 596 -27.49 -17.44 -30.05
C ARG A 596 -27.24 -17.79 -28.57
N THR A 597 -28.07 -18.66 -27.99
CA THR A 597 -28.11 -19.03 -26.55
C THR A 597 -26.74 -19.36 -25.93
N GLN A 598 -25.81 -19.88 -26.73
CA GLN A 598 -24.43 -20.18 -26.36
C GLN A 598 -23.57 -18.97 -25.93
N TYR A 599 -23.90 -17.74 -26.35
CA TYR A 599 -23.14 -16.53 -25.97
C TYR A 599 -23.72 -15.78 -24.77
N ILE A 600 -24.90 -16.19 -24.28
CA ILE A 600 -25.55 -15.61 -23.10
C ILE A 600 -24.70 -15.91 -21.87
N TRP A 601 -24.24 -17.16 -21.72
CA TRP A 601 -23.38 -17.58 -20.63
C TRP A 601 -22.04 -16.84 -20.59
N LEU A 602 -21.47 -16.48 -21.74
CA LEU A 602 -20.19 -15.76 -21.82
C LEU A 602 -20.26 -14.30 -21.31
N GLY A 603 -21.45 -13.71 -21.15
CA GLY A 603 -21.61 -12.41 -20.48
C GLY A 603 -22.38 -12.46 -19.16
N ILE A 604 -23.18 -13.49 -18.90
CA ILE A 604 -23.78 -13.68 -17.57
C ILE A 604 -22.73 -14.19 -16.57
N LEU A 605 -21.86 -15.13 -16.96
CA LEU A 605 -20.85 -15.70 -16.06
C LEU A 605 -19.88 -14.66 -15.47
N PRO A 606 -19.33 -13.69 -16.24
CA PRO A 606 -18.54 -12.60 -15.66
C PRO A 606 -19.35 -11.73 -14.69
N GLY A 607 -20.63 -11.45 -15.00
CA GLY A 607 -21.52 -10.71 -14.12
C GLY A 607 -21.84 -11.44 -12.82
N VAL A 608 -22.05 -12.75 -12.89
CA VAL A 608 -22.24 -13.61 -11.71
C VAL A 608 -20.96 -13.73 -10.89
N ALA A 609 -19.80 -13.87 -11.55
CA ALA A 609 -18.51 -13.83 -10.88
C ALA A 609 -18.27 -12.48 -10.19
N LEU A 610 -18.68 -11.37 -10.83
CA LEU A 610 -18.70 -10.02 -10.26
C LEU A 610 -19.56 -9.96 -8.97
N ALA A 611 -20.75 -10.56 -9.00
CA ALA A 611 -21.64 -10.62 -7.84
C ALA A 611 -21.11 -11.53 -6.72
N LEU A 612 -20.48 -12.66 -7.05
CA LEU A 612 -19.88 -13.56 -6.05
C LEU A 612 -18.63 -12.95 -5.41
N ALA A 613 -17.78 -12.28 -6.20
CA ALA A 613 -16.65 -11.52 -5.68
C ALA A 613 -17.10 -10.34 -4.81
N SER A 614 -18.20 -9.67 -5.18
CA SER A 614 -18.86 -8.67 -4.35
C SER A 614 -19.20 -9.23 -2.97
N VAL A 615 -19.88 -10.38 -2.91
CA VAL A 615 -20.25 -11.03 -1.64
C VAL A 615 -18.99 -11.39 -0.83
N ALA A 616 -17.97 -11.96 -1.47
CA ALA A 616 -16.72 -12.31 -0.79
C ALA A 616 -15.99 -11.08 -0.22
N VAL A 617 -15.96 -9.96 -0.95
CA VAL A 617 -15.37 -8.70 -0.47
C VAL A 617 -16.24 -8.08 0.63
N PHE A 618 -17.56 -8.08 0.47
CA PHE A 618 -18.52 -7.50 1.41
C PHE A 618 -18.48 -8.18 2.79
N TYR A 619 -18.33 -9.51 2.80
CA TYR A 619 -18.30 -10.33 4.02
C TYR A 619 -16.89 -10.62 4.54
N ARG A 620 -15.83 -10.07 3.93
CA ARG A 620 -14.47 -10.28 4.43
C ARG A 620 -14.37 -9.67 5.85
N PRO A 621 -14.07 -10.48 6.89
CA PRO A 621 -13.94 -9.96 8.25
C PRO A 621 -12.79 -8.96 8.31
N ALA A 622 -12.99 -7.88 9.07
CA ALA A 622 -11.88 -6.98 9.41
C ALA A 622 -10.82 -7.79 10.17
N PRO A 623 -9.51 -7.56 9.94
CA PRO A 623 -8.49 -8.19 10.76
C PRO A 623 -8.75 -7.88 12.24
N ALA A 624 -8.71 -8.91 13.07
CA ALA A 624 -9.01 -8.82 14.49
C ALA A 624 -8.10 -7.80 15.16
N GLU A 625 -8.72 -6.80 15.77
CA GLU A 625 -8.10 -5.74 16.54
C GLU A 625 -7.45 -6.35 17.81
N GLN A 626 -6.16 -6.11 18.03
CA GLN A 626 -5.57 -6.27 19.36
C GLN A 626 -6.01 -5.05 20.18
N THR A 627 -7.04 -5.23 21.00
CA THR A 627 -7.66 -4.20 21.82
C THR A 627 -6.71 -3.76 22.94
N GLY A 628 -5.96 -2.69 22.69
CA GLY A 628 -5.28 -1.89 23.70
C GLY A 628 -6.28 -1.06 24.51
N ARG A 629 -7.09 -1.73 25.35
CA ARG A 629 -8.10 -1.07 26.16
C ARG A 629 -7.41 -0.18 27.21
N ILE A 630 -7.58 1.15 27.15
CA ILE A 630 -6.98 2.07 28.14
C ILE A 630 -7.94 2.24 29.31
N ASN A 631 -7.39 2.27 30.53
CA ASN A 631 -8.14 2.50 31.76
C ASN A 631 -8.68 3.96 31.81
N PRO A 632 -10.00 4.17 31.74
CA PRO A 632 -10.60 5.50 31.79
C PRO A 632 -10.72 6.05 33.23
N VAL A 633 -10.47 5.22 34.24
CA VAL A 633 -10.61 5.59 35.65
C VAL A 633 -9.25 6.01 36.21
N ALA A 634 -9.16 7.27 36.64
CA ALA A 634 -7.94 7.79 37.26
C ALA A 634 -7.54 6.96 38.50
N ALA A 635 -6.25 6.63 38.60
CA ALA A 635 -5.68 5.92 39.74
C ALA A 635 -5.49 6.86 40.96
N ASN A 636 -6.60 7.38 41.48
CA ASN A 636 -6.63 8.20 42.69
C ASN A 636 -6.93 7.35 43.94
N ALA A 637 -6.84 7.96 45.13
CA ALA A 637 -7.01 7.26 46.40
C ALA A 637 -8.38 6.57 46.54
N ASP A 638 -9.45 7.20 46.06
CA ASP A 638 -10.81 6.66 46.11
C ASP A 638 -10.94 5.41 45.23
N SER A 639 -10.41 5.49 44.00
CA SER A 639 -10.41 4.39 43.02
C SER A 639 -9.66 3.15 43.52
N VAL A 640 -8.50 3.36 44.17
CA VAL A 640 -7.70 2.28 44.77
C VAL A 640 -8.42 1.66 45.98
N ALA A 641 -9.08 2.48 46.80
CA ALA A 641 -9.83 2.02 47.96
C ALA A 641 -11.04 1.16 47.56
N GLU A 642 -11.80 1.59 46.55
CA GLU A 642 -12.90 0.80 45.97
C GLU A 642 -12.39 -0.50 45.35
N GLY A 643 -11.31 -0.44 44.57
CA GLY A 643 -10.66 -1.61 43.97
C GLY A 643 -10.24 -2.67 44.98
N LYS A 644 -9.69 -2.24 46.12
CA LYS A 644 -9.32 -3.12 47.24
C LYS A 644 -10.51 -3.90 47.78
N GLY A 645 -11.68 -3.26 47.90
CA GLY A 645 -12.90 -3.91 48.38
C GLY A 645 -13.33 -5.08 47.48
N TYR A 646 -13.36 -4.85 46.17
CA TYR A 646 -13.69 -5.89 45.19
C TYR A 646 -12.64 -7.00 45.15
N TYR A 647 -11.35 -6.64 45.16
CA TYR A 647 -10.26 -7.61 45.18
C TYR A 647 -10.29 -8.53 46.41
N THR A 648 -10.54 -7.95 47.59
CA THR A 648 -10.63 -8.69 48.86
C THR A 648 -11.72 -9.76 48.81
N THR A 649 -12.85 -9.44 48.19
CA THR A 649 -14.01 -10.34 48.13
C THR A 649 -13.86 -11.40 47.05
N LEU A 650 -13.33 -11.04 45.87
CA LEU A 650 -13.40 -11.86 44.66
C LEU A 650 -12.07 -12.53 44.28
N CYS A 651 -10.94 -11.93 44.64
CA CYS A 651 -9.62 -12.36 44.15
C CYS A 651 -8.77 -13.04 45.23
N VAL A 652 -8.88 -12.60 46.50
CA VAL A 652 -8.09 -13.13 47.64
C VAL A 652 -8.21 -14.65 47.83
N PRO A 653 -9.38 -15.32 47.66
CA PRO A 653 -9.46 -16.76 47.83
C PRO A 653 -8.47 -17.56 46.97
N CYS A 654 -8.14 -17.04 45.78
CA CYS A 654 -7.18 -17.66 44.86
C CYS A 654 -5.80 -16.97 44.89
N HIS A 655 -5.74 -15.65 44.87
CA HIS A 655 -4.48 -14.91 44.74
C HIS A 655 -3.82 -14.51 46.08
N GLY A 656 -4.53 -14.63 47.20
CA GLY A 656 -4.06 -14.19 48.52
C GLY A 656 -4.10 -12.67 48.71
N GLU A 657 -3.94 -12.19 49.95
CA GLU A 657 -3.97 -10.74 50.25
C GLU A 657 -2.81 -9.97 49.61
N THR A 658 -1.67 -10.64 49.42
CA THR A 658 -0.47 -10.05 48.79
C THR A 658 -0.40 -10.30 47.29
N GLY A 659 -1.39 -11.00 46.72
CA GLY A 659 -1.48 -11.30 45.29
C GLY A 659 -0.53 -12.37 44.78
N LYS A 660 0.19 -13.09 45.65
CA LYS A 660 1.25 -14.06 45.27
C LYS A 660 0.75 -15.43 44.81
N GLY A 661 -0.56 -15.62 44.67
CA GLY A 661 -1.14 -16.91 44.33
C GLY A 661 -1.19 -17.88 45.51
N ASP A 662 -1.08 -17.37 46.74
CA ASP A 662 -1.02 -18.11 48.00
C ASP A 662 -2.36 -18.13 48.75
N GLY A 663 -3.46 -17.80 48.06
CA GLY A 663 -4.80 -17.92 48.60
C GLY A 663 -5.15 -19.37 49.01
N PRO A 664 -6.05 -19.56 49.99
CA PRO A 664 -6.39 -20.88 50.52
C PRO A 664 -6.89 -21.86 49.45
N VAL A 665 -7.55 -21.36 48.40
CA VAL A 665 -7.95 -22.16 47.24
C VAL A 665 -6.82 -22.25 46.21
N GLY A 666 -6.08 -21.15 46.01
CA GLY A 666 -4.99 -21.01 45.04
C GLY A 666 -3.93 -22.12 45.10
N LEU A 667 -3.56 -22.54 46.32
CA LEU A 667 -2.54 -23.57 46.53
C LEU A 667 -2.91 -24.95 45.97
N THR A 668 -4.20 -25.21 45.75
CA THR A 668 -4.75 -26.50 45.28
C THR A 668 -5.00 -26.55 43.76
N LEU A 669 -4.84 -25.42 43.05
CA LEU A 669 -5.17 -25.29 41.63
C LEU A 669 -3.98 -25.60 40.71
N ASN A 670 -4.28 -26.13 39.51
CA ASN A 670 -3.29 -26.38 38.46
C ASN A 670 -3.82 -25.89 37.09
N PRO A 671 -3.18 -24.90 36.44
CA PRO A 671 -2.02 -24.15 36.93
C PRO A 671 -2.37 -23.31 38.17
N ARG A 672 -1.35 -23.04 39.01
CA ARG A 672 -1.51 -22.14 40.16
C ARG A 672 -1.85 -20.71 39.68
N PRO A 673 -2.60 -19.92 40.46
CA PRO A 673 -2.83 -18.52 40.16
C PRO A 673 -1.50 -17.76 40.07
N ALA A 674 -1.42 -16.83 39.12
CA ALA A 674 -0.19 -16.05 38.89
C ALA A 674 0.13 -15.12 40.08
N ASP A 675 1.43 -14.88 40.30
CA ASP A 675 1.93 -13.89 41.24
C ASP A 675 1.71 -12.47 40.68
N LEU A 676 0.68 -11.80 41.18
CA LEU A 676 0.28 -10.48 40.75
C LEU A 676 1.28 -9.41 41.19
N SER A 677 2.13 -9.65 42.19
CA SER A 677 3.22 -8.71 42.54
C SER A 677 4.30 -8.63 41.45
N LEU A 678 4.39 -9.64 40.58
CA LEU A 678 5.27 -9.66 39.41
C LEU A 678 4.53 -9.27 38.11
N HIS A 679 3.25 -9.58 38.04
CA HIS A 679 2.46 -9.41 36.80
C HIS A 679 1.61 -8.14 36.75
N ALA A 680 1.29 -7.53 37.89
CA ALA A 680 0.61 -6.23 37.96
C ALA A 680 1.59 -5.05 38.04
N VAL A 681 2.91 -5.29 37.96
CA VAL A 681 3.93 -4.23 37.89
C VAL A 681 3.69 -3.36 36.64
N PRO A 682 3.68 -2.02 36.77
CA PRO A 682 3.63 -1.12 35.61
C PRO A 682 4.71 -1.49 34.58
N GLY A 683 4.30 -1.74 33.33
CA GLY A 683 5.20 -2.15 32.23
C GLY A 683 5.28 -3.66 31.96
N VAL A 684 4.82 -4.54 32.86
CA VAL A 684 4.80 -6.01 32.60
C VAL A 684 3.58 -6.42 31.76
N HIS A 685 2.39 -6.02 32.19
CA HIS A 685 1.14 -6.16 31.43
C HIS A 685 0.41 -4.82 31.42
N THR A 686 -0.32 -4.48 30.36
CA THR A 686 -1.10 -3.25 30.28
C THR A 686 -2.37 -3.33 31.12
N ASP A 687 -2.93 -2.19 31.54
CA ASP A 687 -4.19 -2.15 32.30
C ASP A 687 -5.33 -2.83 31.52
N GLY A 688 -5.42 -2.60 30.21
CA GLY A 688 -6.39 -3.27 29.35
C GLY A 688 -6.24 -4.78 29.30
N LYS A 689 -5.00 -5.29 29.37
CA LYS A 689 -4.76 -6.72 29.39
C LYS A 689 -5.17 -7.35 30.71
N LEU A 690 -4.87 -6.68 31.83
CA LEU A 690 -5.35 -7.07 33.15
C LEU A 690 -6.89 -7.04 33.18
N PHE A 691 -7.50 -5.97 32.68
CA PHE A 691 -8.95 -5.83 32.55
C PHE A 691 -9.55 -6.99 31.74
N GLU A 692 -8.97 -7.33 30.58
CA GLU A 692 -9.48 -8.42 29.73
C GLU A 692 -9.45 -9.77 30.45
N TRP A 693 -8.36 -10.06 31.18
CA TRP A 693 -8.27 -11.32 31.93
C TRP A 693 -9.20 -11.38 33.12
N ILE A 694 -9.42 -10.27 33.82
CA ILE A 694 -10.40 -10.22 34.91
C ILE A 694 -11.82 -10.33 34.34
N SER A 695 -12.11 -9.62 33.25
CA SER A 695 -13.43 -9.61 32.61
C SER A 695 -13.79 -10.98 32.02
N ASN A 696 -12.87 -11.63 31.31
CA ASN A 696 -13.14 -12.85 30.56
C ASN A 696 -12.64 -14.14 31.24
N GLY A 697 -11.93 -14.03 32.35
CA GLY A 697 -11.15 -15.12 32.92
C GLY A 697 -9.86 -15.37 32.13
N TYR A 698 -9.00 -16.25 32.65
CA TYR A 698 -7.74 -16.60 32.00
C TYR A 698 -7.82 -17.98 31.32
N PRO A 699 -7.62 -18.08 29.99
CA PRO A 699 -7.74 -19.33 29.25
C PRO A 699 -6.83 -20.44 29.79
N GLY A 700 -7.37 -21.65 29.93
CA GLY A 700 -6.62 -22.81 30.44
C GLY A 700 -6.37 -22.79 31.96
N SER A 701 -6.99 -21.86 32.69
CA SER A 701 -7.00 -21.83 34.16
C SER A 701 -8.43 -21.95 34.71
N VAL A 702 -8.56 -22.06 36.03
CA VAL A 702 -9.85 -22.02 36.73
C VAL A 702 -10.33 -20.60 37.07
N MET A 703 -9.64 -19.56 36.58
CA MET A 703 -9.98 -18.16 36.87
C MET A 703 -11.36 -17.81 36.26
N PRO A 704 -12.37 -17.43 37.05
CA PRO A 704 -13.69 -17.07 36.54
C PRO A 704 -13.67 -15.78 35.73
N ALA A 705 -14.68 -15.62 34.86
CA ALA A 705 -14.95 -14.38 34.14
C ALA A 705 -15.81 -13.45 35.01
N PHE A 706 -15.30 -12.28 35.39
CA PHE A 706 -16.02 -11.32 36.24
C PHE A 706 -16.81 -10.27 35.46
N GLY A 707 -16.70 -10.23 34.13
CA GLY A 707 -17.37 -9.22 33.29
C GLY A 707 -18.90 -9.28 33.27
N GLN A 708 -19.50 -10.38 33.76
CA GLN A 708 -20.95 -10.48 33.95
C GLN A 708 -21.40 -10.12 35.38
N ALA A 709 -20.46 -10.11 36.33
CA ALA A 709 -20.74 -9.85 37.75
C ALA A 709 -20.38 -8.41 38.18
N LEU A 710 -19.49 -7.74 37.44
CA LEU A 710 -18.99 -6.40 37.73
C LEU A 710 -19.22 -5.47 36.54
N THR A 711 -19.44 -4.19 36.82
CA THR A 711 -19.43 -3.15 35.78
C THR A 711 -17.99 -2.90 35.31
N GLU A 712 -17.84 -2.28 34.14
CA GLU A 712 -16.51 -1.97 33.60
C GLU A 712 -15.72 -1.03 34.51
N GLU A 713 -16.38 -0.04 35.12
CA GLU A 713 -15.75 0.88 36.07
C GLU A 713 -15.22 0.14 37.32
N GLN A 714 -15.98 -0.82 37.85
CA GLN A 714 -15.55 -1.67 38.97
C GLN A 714 -14.33 -2.53 38.63
N LEU A 715 -14.28 -3.07 37.40
CA LEU A 715 -13.12 -3.81 36.91
C LEU A 715 -11.87 -2.92 36.82
N TRP A 716 -12.03 -1.66 36.41
CA TRP A 716 -10.92 -0.69 36.38
C TRP A 716 -10.41 -0.30 37.77
N HIS A 717 -11.30 -0.19 38.76
CA HIS A 717 -10.89 -0.02 40.15
C HIS A 717 -10.03 -1.19 40.64
N ILE A 718 -10.41 -2.45 40.31
CA ILE A 718 -9.60 -3.63 40.63
C ILE A 718 -8.21 -3.55 39.99
N VAL A 719 -8.13 -3.15 38.71
CA VAL A 719 -6.85 -2.96 38.01
C VAL A 719 -5.99 -1.92 38.73
N ASN A 720 -6.55 -0.76 39.09
CA ASN A 720 -5.85 0.29 39.84
C ASN A 720 -5.34 -0.20 41.20
N TYR A 721 -6.13 -1.00 41.93
CA TYR A 721 -5.66 -1.60 43.19
C TYR A 721 -4.55 -2.62 42.97
N MET A 722 -4.66 -3.50 41.96
CA MET A 722 -3.63 -4.50 41.66
C MET A 722 -2.28 -3.85 41.35
N ARG A 723 -2.26 -2.66 40.75
CA ARG A 723 -1.02 -1.89 40.54
C ARG A 723 -0.29 -1.53 41.84
N THR A 724 -1.00 -1.49 42.96
CA THR A 724 -0.41 -1.19 44.28
C THR A 724 0.18 -2.42 44.99
N LEU A 725 -0.04 -3.63 44.45
CA LEU A 725 0.52 -4.87 44.99
C LEU A 725 1.96 -5.13 44.50
N ALA A 726 2.40 -4.38 43.49
CA ALA A 726 3.77 -4.36 43.02
C ALA A 726 4.66 -3.57 44.02
N PRO A 727 5.88 -4.06 44.34
CA PRO A 727 6.80 -3.40 45.28
C PRO A 727 7.41 -2.10 44.77
#